data_AF-A0A496Y731-F1
#
_entry.id   AF-A0A496Y731-F1
#
_cell.length_a   1.000
_cell.length_b   1.000
_cell.length_c   1.000
_cell.angle_alpha   90.00
_cell.angle_beta   90.00
_cell.angle_gamma   90.00
#
_symmetry.space_group_name_H-M   'P 1'
#
loop_
_entity.id
_entity.type
_entity.pdbx_description
1 polymer ?
#
loop_
_entity_poly.entity_id
_entity_poly.type
_entity_poly.pdbx_seq_one_letter_code
_entity_poly.pdbx_strand_id
1 'polypeptide(L)'
;MRDFDEDLRSDYKGRDIAAALTEARFMVDTILTPPHETPLELRKEIAQKTVRNFRDHINKGFLDYRKSVTEATSFAVTEWTGHGSILVDALDREFLDLLGGFGLYSYGIRHPKIVAAVKAQLDRSPQYSQEMLDPLRAQLAKVLALITPGKIQYGFFANSGTEAVEGAMKLAKLFTGKKGFIAMLKGFHGKTLGSLSLMGKKIFREPLLPLLEGVRHVPFGDAEAVERALAAAKAVGDGIAAVVAEPVQGEAGAVVPPEDYWPRLREICNHYGVLLIADEVQTGMGRTGRIFGLDHWNVAPDILCLGKALGGGVVPMSAFLSTARIWECMEPNPFIHTTTTGGNPLACASALAAITVLLEEDLAGQAKRKGEYVLKHLREFQDRYPGVLAEARGLGLLIGMEFPTDGIGYKVASGLFSRGVITAGTLTNAKTIRFEPALNIPQEILDEVLNRLEDVFKTIDLPRRKEAMHLYAGRVLFVDLSSGKIESRPTRKEWLNKYIGGWGLAARYFFDQVDPKVEPLSPENALVIMTGPLCGTLVPTSSRTCLVSKSPHTGTIFESNVGGAIGPEVKFAGYDGVVITGKADRPVYLRIEDDHVSLEDAAPVSGKGIFETEKWLKSEMGHGAKSLSIGPAGENMVPYACVGSEAYRQMGRAGAGAIFGSKNLKAIAVKGTGGVQVADMGVFWGKVTDYKESNLLTEANMWAKNEGTPVLMDITNEMGIHPTRNYSAGINPGRNKLDSEAINAVKIGDRACASCPLGCGNFTSINGVQVEGPEYETLCMGGSNCEMNDLEQVMRFNRLCDDLGLDTMSAGATIALAMEMSESGIRDYGLSFGKPKEYLTVIEEIAHLSTPRGKDLALGAAKLSEKLGQKDATAHSKDLEMPAYDPRGSYGMGLAYATSERGACHLRAFTIFSEDPFRLKPMARDVMDGQNTNAAKWSLCLCDFWGSVDLKIMAELLTAGLGRQVSEKDLLKAGERIWNLTRLFNLRAGFTAAHDTLSGKLTEKALKGGPHAGRVLSQKDLEEMKALYYHLRGWDEQGIPRQEKLKELGLDNL
;
A
#
# COMPACT_ATOMS: atom_id res chain seq x y z
N MET A 1 8.24 11.01 23.53
CA MET A 1 7.77 12.41 23.59
C MET A 1 6.24 12.45 23.64
N ARG A 2 5.63 12.06 24.75
CA ARG A 2 4.22 12.32 25.06
C ARG A 2 4.17 12.65 26.53
N ASP A 3 4.09 13.95 26.84
CA ASP A 3 3.64 14.58 28.09
C ASP A 3 3.95 16.09 28.06
N PHE A 4 3.56 16.78 26.98
CA PHE A 4 3.65 18.25 26.89
C PHE A 4 2.57 18.85 25.98
N ASP A 5 1.33 18.37 26.09
CA ASP A 5 0.20 18.95 25.35
C ASP A 5 -0.93 19.27 26.33
N GLU A 6 -0.79 20.40 27.03
CA GLU A 6 -1.86 21.24 27.58
C GLU A 6 -1.21 22.40 28.37
N ASP A 7 -0.83 23.52 27.70
CA ASP A 7 -0.98 24.88 28.27
C ASP A 7 -0.54 26.09 27.40
N LEU A 8 0.04 25.95 26.22
CA LEU A 8 0.75 27.10 25.60
C LEU A 8 -0.08 27.87 24.55
N ARG A 9 -1.04 28.68 25.01
CA ARG A 9 -1.52 29.89 24.27
C ARG A 9 -1.63 31.16 25.14
N SER A 10 -1.17 31.14 26.39
CA SER A 10 -1.33 32.28 27.33
C SER A 10 -0.10 33.18 27.52
N ASP A 11 1.09 32.82 27.03
CA ASP A 11 2.32 33.46 27.53
C ASP A 11 2.79 34.71 26.78
N TYR A 12 2.20 35.02 25.62
CA TYR A 12 2.59 36.23 24.87
C TYR A 12 1.80 37.46 25.30
N LYS A 13 2.35 38.15 26.30
CA LYS A 13 2.06 39.57 26.56
C LYS A 13 2.48 40.39 25.33
N GLY A 14 1.82 41.54 25.11
CA GLY A 14 2.11 42.42 23.97
C GLY A 14 3.56 42.92 23.90
N ARG A 15 3.86 43.86 22.99
CA ARG A 15 5.22 44.40 22.74
C ARG A 15 6.01 44.67 24.04
N ASP A 16 7.09 43.93 24.26
CA ASP A 16 8.03 44.11 25.37
C ASP A 16 9.44 44.45 24.83
N ILE A 17 9.81 45.73 24.94
CA ILE A 17 11.09 46.23 24.44
C ILE A 17 12.27 45.83 25.34
N ALA A 18 12.05 45.72 26.65
CA ALA A 18 13.12 45.39 27.58
C ALA A 18 13.54 43.91 27.45
N ALA A 19 12.55 43.02 27.30
CA ALA A 19 12.80 41.61 27.00
C ALA A 19 13.51 41.45 25.65
N ALA A 20 13.04 42.15 24.61
CA ALA A 20 13.67 42.12 23.29
C ALA A 20 15.13 42.60 23.30
N LEU A 21 15.44 43.67 24.05
CA LEU A 21 16.82 44.15 24.21
C LEU A 21 17.69 43.13 24.95
N THR A 22 17.14 42.46 25.95
CA THR A 22 17.85 41.42 26.73
C THR A 22 18.20 40.22 25.85
N GLU A 23 17.23 39.71 25.07
CA GLU A 23 17.45 38.61 24.12
C GLU A 23 18.44 39.00 23.02
N ALA A 24 18.35 40.22 22.49
CA ALA A 24 19.29 40.71 21.48
C ALA A 24 20.72 40.83 22.03
N ARG A 25 20.89 41.40 23.24
CA ARG A 25 22.20 41.51 23.91
C ARG A 25 22.80 40.15 24.19
N PHE A 26 22.01 39.21 24.72
CA PHE A 26 22.44 37.84 24.97
C PHE A 26 23.14 37.25 23.74
N MET A 27 22.51 37.32 22.56
CA MET A 27 23.10 36.75 21.35
C MET A 27 24.31 37.55 20.85
N VAL A 28 24.27 38.90 20.89
CA VAL A 28 25.38 39.76 20.45
C VAL A 28 26.63 39.56 21.32
N ASP A 29 26.47 39.55 22.64
CA ASP A 29 27.58 39.33 23.58
C ASP A 29 28.17 37.92 23.41
N THR A 30 27.31 36.94 23.11
CA THR A 30 27.75 35.56 22.83
C THR A 30 28.60 35.49 21.56
N ILE A 31 28.20 36.09 20.43
CA ILE A 31 28.99 36.05 19.18
C ILE A 31 30.28 36.87 19.24
N LEU A 32 30.35 37.87 20.13
CA LEU A 32 31.57 38.65 20.39
C LEU A 32 32.57 37.87 21.24
N THR A 33 32.10 36.89 22.02
CA THR A 33 32.95 35.97 22.77
C THR A 33 33.60 34.98 21.80
N PRO A 34 34.93 34.82 21.79
CA PRO A 34 35.59 33.82 20.95
C PRO A 34 35.02 32.42 21.22
N PRO A 35 34.79 31.58 20.18
CA PRO A 35 34.17 30.26 20.37
C PRO A 35 34.87 29.37 21.39
N HIS A 36 36.22 29.42 21.46
CA HIS A 36 37.03 28.65 22.40
C HIS A 36 36.98 29.17 23.85
N GLU A 37 36.47 30.39 24.05
CA GLU A 37 36.28 31.01 25.36
C GLU A 37 34.82 30.88 25.85
N THR A 38 33.93 30.30 25.04
CA THR A 38 32.49 30.19 25.36
C THR A 38 32.23 29.04 26.35
N PRO A 39 31.79 29.29 27.60
CA PRO A 39 31.60 28.25 28.61
C PRO A 39 30.54 27.22 28.21
N LEU A 40 30.70 25.96 28.65
CA LEU A 40 29.76 24.87 28.35
C LEU A 40 28.32 25.18 28.75
N GLU A 41 28.11 25.84 29.90
CA GLU A 41 26.76 26.20 30.36
C GLU A 41 26.09 27.20 29.43
N LEU A 42 26.83 28.20 28.93
CA LEU A 42 26.33 29.13 27.92
C LEU A 42 26.00 28.40 26.62
N ARG A 43 26.82 27.43 26.21
CA ARG A 43 26.58 26.63 25.01
C ARG A 43 25.35 25.72 25.11
N LYS A 44 25.10 25.13 26.28
CA LYS A 44 23.85 24.41 26.57
C LYS A 44 22.65 25.35 26.51
N GLU A 45 22.77 26.56 27.06
CA GLU A 45 21.71 27.57 27.03
C GLU A 45 21.38 27.97 25.57
N ILE A 46 22.39 28.19 24.73
CA ILE A 46 22.22 28.43 23.29
C ILE A 46 21.45 27.27 22.67
N ALA A 47 21.90 26.03 22.86
CA ALA A 47 21.26 24.86 22.26
C ALA A 47 19.77 24.74 22.64
N GLN A 48 19.44 24.93 23.92
CA GLN A 48 18.07 24.88 24.43
C GLN A 48 17.22 26.02 23.90
N LYS A 49 17.74 27.26 23.91
CA LYS A 49 17.03 28.44 23.38
C LYS A 49 16.78 28.31 21.89
N THR A 50 17.74 27.81 21.10
CA THR A 50 17.55 27.61 19.66
C THR A 50 16.39 26.68 19.37
N VAL A 51 16.30 25.52 20.04
CA VAL A 51 15.17 24.59 19.85
C VAL A 51 13.85 25.23 20.22
N ARG A 52 13.81 25.91 21.38
CA ARG A 52 12.62 26.61 21.86
C ARG A 52 12.17 27.69 20.86
N ASN A 53 13.09 28.52 20.40
CA ASN A 53 12.80 29.62 19.50
C ASN A 53 12.38 29.13 18.10
N PHE A 54 12.92 28.02 17.62
CA PHE A 54 12.44 27.40 16.37
C PHE A 54 11.00 26.89 16.51
N ARG A 55 10.68 26.25 17.65
CA ARG A 55 9.32 25.78 17.96
C ARG A 55 8.33 26.94 18.06
N ASP A 56 8.70 27.97 18.81
CA ASP A 56 7.78 29.00 19.28
C ASP A 56 7.73 30.23 18.35
N HIS A 57 8.79 30.50 17.58
CA HIS A 57 8.94 31.76 16.82
C HIS A 57 9.31 31.60 15.34
N ILE A 58 9.70 30.40 14.89
CA ILE A 58 9.97 30.14 13.46
C ILE A 58 8.86 29.28 12.87
N ASN A 59 8.88 27.98 13.14
CA ASN A 59 7.87 27.01 12.73
C ASN A 59 8.21 25.65 13.36
N LYS A 60 7.34 25.15 14.25
CA LYS A 60 7.51 23.85 14.90
C LYS A 60 7.73 22.68 13.93
N GLY A 61 7.17 22.75 12.72
CA GLY A 61 7.32 21.73 11.69
C GLY A 61 8.77 21.51 11.23
N PHE A 62 9.68 22.48 11.44
CA PHE A 62 11.11 22.24 11.20
C PHE A 62 11.70 21.19 12.14
N LEU A 63 11.21 21.10 13.37
CA LEU A 63 11.64 20.10 14.34
C LEU A 63 11.08 18.71 13.98
N ASP A 64 9.85 18.66 13.45
CA ASP A 64 9.23 17.42 12.97
C ASP A 64 9.83 16.91 11.66
N TYR A 65 10.26 17.81 10.77
CA TYR A 65 10.92 17.47 9.50
C TYR A 65 12.36 16.99 9.74
N ARG A 66 13.05 17.56 10.72
CA ARG A 66 14.43 17.20 11.09
C ARG A 66 14.49 16.17 12.22
N LYS A 67 13.64 15.13 12.16
CA LYS A 67 13.62 14.04 13.15
C LYS A 67 14.95 13.34 13.36
N SER A 68 15.78 13.22 12.32
CA SER A 68 17.16 12.71 12.47
C SER A 68 18.01 13.54 13.43
N VAL A 69 17.72 14.84 13.57
CA VAL A 69 18.42 15.78 14.47
C VAL A 69 17.88 15.73 15.91
N THR A 70 16.63 15.30 16.09
CA THR A 70 15.94 15.29 17.40
C THR A 70 15.82 13.90 18.03
N GLU A 71 15.85 12.83 17.24
CA GLU A 71 15.71 11.43 17.71
C GLU A 71 17.06 10.70 17.85
N ALA A 72 18.13 11.12 17.14
CA ALA A 72 19.41 10.43 17.14
C ALA A 72 20.32 10.77 18.33
N THR A 73 20.07 11.87 19.06
CA THR A 73 20.93 12.33 20.16
C THR A 73 20.12 12.89 21.32
N SER A 74 20.59 12.72 22.55
CA SER A 74 19.91 13.16 23.80
C SER A 74 19.65 14.68 23.90
N PHE A 75 20.28 15.50 23.04
CA PHE A 75 20.05 16.94 22.86
C PHE A 75 20.04 17.29 21.37
N ALA A 76 19.14 18.18 20.93
CA ALA A 76 19.08 18.62 19.54
C ALA A 76 20.42 19.23 19.07
N VAL A 77 20.85 18.91 17.84
CA VAL A 77 22.08 19.47 17.25
C VAL A 77 21.83 20.92 16.82
N THR A 78 22.70 21.81 17.27
CA THR A 78 22.61 23.26 17.00
C THR A 78 23.92 23.75 16.41
N GLU A 79 23.89 24.15 15.14
CA GLU A 79 25.08 24.60 14.41
C GLU A 79 25.75 25.79 15.11
N TRP A 80 27.08 25.78 15.22
CA TRP A 80 27.83 26.80 15.94
C TRP A 80 29.06 27.31 15.19
N THR A 81 30.00 26.42 14.87
CA THR A 81 31.21 26.76 14.09
C THR A 81 31.44 25.76 12.97
N GLY A 82 32.38 26.07 12.08
CA GLY A 82 32.77 25.16 11.02
C GLY A 82 34.01 25.63 10.29
N HIS A 83 34.66 24.69 9.61
CA HIS A 83 35.86 24.91 8.81
C HIS A 83 36.01 23.79 7.77
N GLY A 84 36.36 24.14 6.53
CA GLY A 84 36.55 23.15 5.47
C GLY A 84 35.31 22.29 5.25
N SER A 85 35.40 20.99 5.50
CA SER A 85 34.30 20.03 5.37
C SER A 85 33.73 19.57 6.72
N ILE A 86 33.95 20.33 7.79
CA ILE A 86 33.55 19.98 9.15
C ILE A 86 32.66 21.09 9.73
N LEU A 87 31.48 20.70 10.22
CA LEU A 87 30.59 21.52 11.04
C LEU A 87 30.69 21.07 12.50
N VAL A 88 30.66 22.02 13.42
CA VAL A 88 30.72 21.78 14.85
C VAL A 88 29.50 22.42 15.50
N ASP A 89 28.79 21.64 16.29
CA ASP A 89 27.61 22.12 17.00
C ASP A 89 27.97 22.87 18.29
N ALA A 90 26.99 23.46 18.97
CA ALA A 90 27.23 24.23 20.19
C ALA A 90 27.84 23.36 21.31
N LEU A 91 27.69 22.04 21.28
CA LEU A 91 28.21 21.11 22.28
C LEU A 91 29.55 20.47 21.87
N ASP A 92 30.27 21.06 20.92
CA ASP A 92 31.54 20.58 20.34
C ASP A 92 31.47 19.23 19.63
N ARG A 93 30.28 18.80 19.18
CA ARG A 93 30.15 17.61 18.34
C ARG A 93 30.51 17.96 16.91
N GLU A 94 31.46 17.22 16.36
CA GLU A 94 31.90 17.38 14.97
C GLU A 94 31.08 16.52 14.01
N PHE A 95 30.77 17.10 12.85
CA PHE A 95 30.03 16.47 11.78
C PHE A 95 30.75 16.70 10.45
N LEU A 96 30.94 15.62 9.69
CA LEU A 96 31.43 15.66 8.32
C LEU A 96 30.32 16.17 7.40
N ASP A 97 30.54 17.29 6.72
CA ASP A 97 29.55 17.90 5.84
C ASP A 97 29.58 17.26 4.45
N LEU A 98 28.62 16.39 4.20
CA LEU A 98 28.38 15.78 2.90
C LEU A 98 27.32 16.50 2.06
N LEU A 99 26.63 17.47 2.66
CA LEU A 99 25.55 18.23 2.03
C LEU A 99 26.04 19.54 1.39
N GLY A 100 27.14 20.10 1.89
CA GLY A 100 27.74 21.34 1.38
C GLY A 100 26.80 22.54 1.47
N GLY A 101 25.85 22.55 2.40
CA GLY A 101 24.80 23.57 2.49
C GLY A 101 23.95 23.69 1.22
N PHE A 102 23.61 22.55 0.59
CA PHE A 102 22.91 22.50 -0.71
C PHE A 102 23.69 23.15 -1.86
N GLY A 103 25.03 23.03 -1.82
CA GLY A 103 25.97 23.59 -2.79
C GLY A 103 26.58 24.95 -2.43
N LEU A 104 26.17 25.56 -1.31
CA LEU A 104 26.71 26.82 -0.80
C LEU A 104 28.20 26.73 -0.45
N TYR A 105 28.62 25.67 0.24
CA TYR A 105 29.98 25.49 0.77
C TYR A 105 30.93 24.82 -0.22
N SER A 106 30.83 25.16 -1.50
CA SER A 106 31.70 24.59 -2.54
C SER A 106 33.20 24.83 -2.28
N TYR A 107 33.55 25.91 -1.59
CA TYR A 107 34.94 26.25 -1.23
C TYR A 107 35.38 25.71 0.14
N GLY A 108 34.49 24.99 0.82
CA GLY A 108 34.60 24.69 2.24
C GLY A 108 34.14 25.85 3.12
N ILE A 109 33.75 25.53 4.34
CA ILE A 109 33.27 26.49 5.33
C ILE A 109 34.44 27.40 5.71
N ARG A 110 34.23 28.72 5.61
CA ARG A 110 35.19 29.77 6.01
C ARG A 110 36.58 29.66 5.35
N HIS A 111 36.63 29.47 4.03
CA HIS A 111 37.90 29.43 3.29
C HIS A 111 38.81 30.64 3.63
N PRO A 112 40.08 30.44 4.05
CA PRO A 112 40.90 31.51 4.62
C PRO A 112 41.08 32.73 3.70
N LYS A 113 41.36 32.50 2.41
CA LYS A 113 41.53 33.58 1.41
C LYS A 113 40.25 34.40 1.23
N ILE A 114 39.08 33.75 1.23
CA ILE A 114 37.77 34.41 1.03
C ILE A 114 37.41 35.23 2.28
N VAL A 115 37.53 34.63 3.47
CA VAL A 115 37.28 35.32 4.74
C VAL A 115 38.21 36.52 4.91
N ALA A 116 39.49 36.40 4.54
CA ALA A 116 40.44 37.50 4.60
C ALA A 116 40.02 38.67 3.69
N ALA A 117 39.55 38.39 2.46
CA ALA A 117 39.07 39.41 1.53
C ALA A 117 37.83 40.14 2.08
N VAL A 118 36.87 39.40 2.65
CA VAL A 118 35.67 39.96 3.25
C VAL A 118 36.01 40.83 4.46
N LYS A 119 36.89 40.38 5.36
CA LYS A 119 37.37 41.17 6.50
C LYS A 119 38.08 42.45 6.05
N ALA A 120 38.98 42.36 5.07
CA ALA A 120 39.66 43.53 4.52
C ALA A 120 38.68 44.53 3.88
N GLN A 121 37.54 44.06 3.37
CA GLN A 121 36.50 44.95 2.85
C GLN A 121 35.59 45.52 3.95
N LEU A 122 35.35 44.78 5.05
CA LEU A 122 34.64 45.28 6.24
C LEU A 122 35.32 46.51 6.82
N ASP A 123 36.66 46.53 6.86
CA ASP A 123 37.46 47.66 7.36
C ASP A 123 37.45 48.88 6.41
N ARG A 124 36.84 48.74 5.22
CA ARG A 124 36.60 49.84 4.27
C ARG A 124 35.15 50.29 4.36
N SER A 125 34.32 49.78 3.46
CA SER A 125 32.88 50.02 3.47
C SER A 125 32.13 48.70 3.29
N PRO A 126 31.24 48.32 4.22
CA PRO A 126 30.46 47.10 4.10
C PRO A 126 29.35 47.21 3.04
N GLN A 127 28.97 48.43 2.65
CA GLN A 127 27.89 48.74 1.72
C GLN A 127 28.28 49.88 0.75
N TYR A 128 27.59 50.00 -0.37
CA TYR A 128 27.74 51.11 -1.32
C TYR A 128 26.66 52.18 -1.09
N SER A 129 26.90 53.42 -1.51
CA SER A 129 25.95 54.55 -1.37
C SER A 129 24.78 54.51 -2.36
N GLN A 130 24.86 53.66 -3.37
CA GLN A 130 24.01 53.55 -4.58
C GLN A 130 24.24 54.65 -5.61
N GLU A 131 24.70 55.81 -5.16
CA GLU A 131 24.98 56.96 -6.02
C GLU A 131 26.39 56.88 -6.64
N MET A 132 27.37 56.37 -5.90
CA MET A 132 28.75 56.22 -6.38
C MET A 132 28.96 54.88 -7.07
N LEU A 133 29.79 54.88 -8.12
CA LEU A 133 30.23 53.67 -8.79
C LEU A 133 31.09 52.80 -7.86
N ASP A 134 30.71 51.54 -7.68
CA ASP A 134 31.43 50.59 -6.84
C ASP A 134 32.51 49.84 -7.65
N PRO A 135 33.80 49.94 -7.27
CA PRO A 135 34.89 49.32 -8.04
C PRO A 135 34.86 47.78 -7.98
N LEU A 136 34.42 47.18 -6.87
CA LEU A 136 34.41 45.72 -6.71
C LEU A 136 33.33 45.08 -7.58
N ARG A 137 32.14 45.67 -7.64
CA ARG A 137 31.05 45.27 -8.54
C ARG A 137 31.45 45.38 -10.00
N ALA A 138 32.06 46.50 -10.39
CA ALA A 138 32.55 46.69 -11.76
C ALA A 138 33.59 45.64 -12.14
N GLN A 139 34.54 45.36 -11.24
CA GLN A 139 35.57 44.36 -11.47
C GLN A 139 35.02 42.94 -11.50
N LEU A 140 34.08 42.59 -10.60
CA LEU A 140 33.42 41.29 -10.60
C LEU A 140 32.65 41.05 -11.90
N ALA A 141 31.91 42.05 -12.41
CA ALA A 141 31.21 41.95 -13.68
C ALA A 141 32.18 41.63 -14.83
N LYS A 142 33.32 42.33 -14.88
CA LYS A 142 34.36 42.06 -15.87
C LYS A 142 34.95 40.65 -15.74
N VAL A 143 35.24 40.18 -14.52
CA VAL A 143 35.77 38.83 -14.29
C VAL A 143 34.77 37.77 -14.72
N LEU A 144 33.49 37.93 -14.39
CA LEU A 144 32.43 37.01 -14.81
C LEU A 144 32.28 36.97 -16.35
N ALA A 145 32.33 38.13 -17.02
CA ALA A 145 32.32 38.20 -18.48
C ALA A 145 33.51 37.44 -19.12
N LEU A 146 34.67 37.39 -18.44
CA LEU A 146 35.85 36.68 -18.96
C LEU A 146 35.79 35.16 -18.79
N ILE A 147 35.07 34.65 -17.78
CA ILE A 147 35.04 33.21 -17.49
C ILE A 147 33.79 32.52 -18.05
N THR A 148 32.70 33.26 -18.28
CA THR A 148 31.44 32.67 -18.76
C THR A 148 31.50 32.22 -20.22
N PRO A 149 30.75 31.17 -20.60
CA PRO A 149 30.75 30.68 -21.98
C PRO A 149 30.08 31.66 -22.95
N GLY A 150 30.54 31.65 -24.20
CA GLY A 150 29.97 32.44 -25.29
C GLY A 150 30.41 33.91 -25.26
N LYS A 151 29.44 34.83 -25.47
CA LYS A 151 29.67 36.29 -25.55
C LYS A 151 28.92 37.04 -24.43
N ILE A 152 28.77 36.41 -23.28
CA ILE A 152 28.16 37.02 -22.10
C ILE A 152 29.08 38.15 -21.62
N GLN A 153 28.51 39.33 -21.37
CA GLN A 153 29.30 40.54 -21.07
C GLN A 153 28.71 41.35 -19.91
N TYR A 154 27.38 41.43 -19.83
CA TYR A 154 26.70 42.26 -18.84
C TYR A 154 26.06 41.39 -17.77
N GLY A 155 25.93 41.95 -16.57
CA GLY A 155 25.43 41.23 -15.42
C GLY A 155 24.79 42.14 -14.39
N PHE A 156 23.81 41.58 -13.69
CA PHE A 156 23.17 42.21 -12.54
C PHE A 156 23.31 41.29 -11.34
N PHE A 157 23.59 41.88 -10.18
CA PHE A 157 23.88 41.15 -8.94
C PHE A 157 22.73 41.26 -7.95
N ALA A 158 22.32 40.14 -7.38
CA ALA A 158 21.26 40.02 -6.38
C ALA A 158 21.73 39.19 -5.17
N ASN A 159 20.84 38.86 -4.24
CA ASN A 159 21.21 38.16 -2.99
C ASN A 159 20.94 36.65 -3.03
N SER A 160 20.04 36.19 -3.92
CA SER A 160 19.60 34.79 -3.97
C SER A 160 19.36 34.29 -5.39
N GLY A 161 19.46 32.98 -5.61
CA GLY A 161 19.25 32.38 -6.94
C GLY A 161 17.84 32.63 -7.49
N THR A 162 16.84 32.68 -6.61
CA THR A 162 15.44 32.97 -6.97
C THR A 162 15.29 34.39 -7.56
N GLU A 163 16.03 35.38 -7.04
CA GLU A 163 16.09 36.74 -7.61
C GLU A 163 16.80 36.76 -8.97
N ALA A 164 17.87 35.99 -9.13
CA ALA A 164 18.59 35.89 -10.41
C ALA A 164 17.69 35.32 -11.52
N VAL A 165 16.95 34.24 -11.22
CA VAL A 165 15.98 33.66 -12.15
C VAL A 165 14.87 34.65 -12.51
N GLU A 166 14.31 35.37 -11.54
CA GLU A 166 13.29 36.38 -11.84
C GLU A 166 13.83 37.57 -12.65
N GLY A 167 15.08 37.99 -12.40
CA GLY A 167 15.78 38.97 -13.22
C GLY A 167 15.97 38.50 -14.66
N ALA A 168 16.39 37.25 -14.85
CA ALA A 168 16.51 36.62 -16.16
C ALA A 168 15.17 36.53 -16.90
N MET A 169 14.08 36.20 -16.20
CA MET A 169 12.73 36.23 -16.77
C MET A 169 12.35 37.62 -17.25
N LYS A 170 12.63 38.67 -16.46
CA LYS A 170 12.34 40.06 -16.84
C LYS A 170 13.16 40.48 -18.05
N LEU A 171 14.46 40.19 -18.08
CA LEU A 171 15.33 40.47 -19.21
C LEU A 171 14.83 39.80 -20.49
N ALA A 172 14.46 38.52 -20.41
CA ALA A 172 13.93 37.80 -21.56
C ALA A 172 12.64 38.41 -22.12
N LYS A 173 11.72 38.85 -21.25
CA LYS A 173 10.48 39.53 -21.68
C LYS A 173 10.77 40.88 -22.33
N LEU A 174 11.63 41.69 -21.72
CA LEU A 174 11.98 43.02 -22.22
C LEU A 174 12.64 42.95 -23.60
N PHE A 175 13.57 42.01 -23.80
CA PHE A 175 14.25 41.85 -25.07
C PHE A 175 13.36 41.27 -26.18
N THR A 176 12.57 40.23 -25.86
CA THR A 176 11.79 39.52 -26.89
C THR A 176 10.42 40.12 -27.16
N GLY A 177 9.87 40.91 -26.22
CA GLY A 177 8.47 41.34 -26.23
C GLY A 177 7.46 40.23 -25.94
N LYS A 178 7.91 38.99 -25.74
CA LYS A 178 7.08 37.80 -25.49
C LYS A 178 6.90 37.58 -23.98
N LYS A 179 5.88 36.80 -23.58
CA LYS A 179 5.47 36.68 -22.16
C LYS A 179 5.61 35.27 -21.56
N GLY A 180 5.55 34.23 -22.39
CA GLY A 180 5.55 32.84 -21.93
C GLY A 180 6.94 32.24 -21.71
N PHE A 181 7.00 31.11 -21.01
CA PHE A 181 8.21 30.33 -20.76
C PHE A 181 7.95 28.83 -20.90
N ILE A 182 9.02 28.09 -21.20
CA ILE A 182 9.05 26.64 -21.05
C ILE A 182 10.07 26.30 -19.97
N ALA A 183 9.67 25.48 -18.99
CA ALA A 183 10.51 24.98 -17.92
C ALA A 183 10.40 23.45 -17.81
N MET A 184 11.24 22.85 -16.98
CA MET A 184 11.37 21.39 -16.93
C MET A 184 10.61 20.79 -15.74
N LEU A 185 9.96 19.64 -15.95
CA LEU A 185 9.41 18.83 -14.86
C LEU A 185 10.54 18.45 -13.89
N LYS A 186 10.22 18.38 -12.59
CA LYS A 186 11.14 18.16 -11.47
C LYS A 186 12.18 19.28 -11.22
N GLY A 187 12.27 20.32 -12.05
CA GLY A 187 13.23 21.40 -11.89
C GLY A 187 12.99 22.28 -10.67
N PHE A 188 14.05 22.92 -10.16
CA PHE A 188 14.03 23.77 -8.97
C PHE A 188 14.65 25.15 -9.23
N HIS A 189 13.81 26.14 -9.49
CA HIS A 189 14.24 27.49 -9.89
C HIS A 189 14.04 28.58 -8.83
N GLY A 190 13.46 28.24 -7.68
CA GLY A 190 13.15 29.20 -6.62
C GLY A 190 11.71 29.09 -6.09
N LYS A 191 11.41 29.88 -5.05
CA LYS A 191 10.14 29.82 -4.31
C LYS A 191 9.43 31.18 -4.17
N THR A 192 9.98 32.24 -4.74
CA THR A 192 9.25 33.50 -4.93
C THR A 192 8.19 33.28 -6.02
N LEU A 193 7.05 33.99 -5.98
CA LEU A 193 5.90 33.67 -6.87
C LEU A 193 6.27 33.63 -8.37
N GLY A 194 7.25 34.44 -8.81
CA GLY A 194 7.73 34.43 -10.18
C GLY A 194 8.53 33.17 -10.50
N SER A 195 9.63 32.92 -9.80
CA SER A 195 10.44 31.71 -10.00
C SER A 195 9.68 30.39 -9.69
N LEU A 196 8.76 30.42 -8.73
CA LEU A 196 7.87 29.31 -8.38
C LEU A 196 6.99 28.93 -9.58
N SER A 197 6.63 29.89 -10.44
CA SER A 197 5.91 29.60 -11.68
C SER A 197 6.71 28.74 -12.65
N LEU A 198 8.05 28.74 -12.58
CA LEU A 198 8.94 27.87 -13.35
C LEU A 198 9.20 26.52 -12.66
N MET A 199 8.96 26.37 -11.35
CA MET A 199 9.20 25.14 -10.55
C MET A 199 8.56 23.89 -11.19
N GLY A 200 9.26 22.77 -11.27
CA GLY A 200 8.74 21.53 -11.87
C GLY A 200 8.13 20.55 -10.87
N LYS A 201 7.87 20.96 -9.62
CA LYS A 201 7.46 20.11 -8.50
C LYS A 201 6.09 20.50 -7.95
N LYS A 202 5.13 19.56 -8.05
CA LYS A 202 3.71 19.75 -7.66
C LYS A 202 3.54 20.29 -6.24
N ILE A 203 4.21 19.68 -5.25
CA ILE A 203 4.01 19.93 -3.82
C ILE A 203 4.25 21.40 -3.40
N PHE A 204 5.11 22.13 -4.11
CA PHE A 204 5.37 23.55 -3.81
C PHE A 204 4.42 24.50 -4.53
N ARG A 205 3.77 24.05 -5.60
CA ARG A 205 2.94 24.89 -6.49
C ARG A 205 1.47 24.80 -6.17
N GLU A 206 0.95 23.59 -6.04
CA GLU A 206 -0.50 23.30 -5.91
C GLU A 206 -1.19 24.15 -4.83
N PRO A 207 -0.60 24.37 -3.63
CA PRO A 207 -1.23 25.19 -2.60
C PRO A 207 -1.31 26.70 -2.91
N LEU A 208 -0.58 27.18 -3.93
CA LEU A 208 -0.39 28.61 -4.24
C LEU A 208 -0.89 28.99 -5.65
N LEU A 209 -1.61 28.10 -6.33
CA LEU A 209 -2.18 28.39 -7.64
C LEU A 209 -3.35 29.40 -7.53
N PRO A 210 -3.56 30.28 -8.54
CA PRO A 210 -2.80 30.40 -9.77
C PRO A 210 -1.46 31.17 -9.61
N LEU A 211 -0.43 30.74 -10.35
CA LEU A 211 0.87 31.42 -10.46
C LEU A 211 0.94 32.21 -11.78
N LEU A 212 2.11 32.77 -12.14
CA LEU A 212 2.28 33.48 -13.42
C LEU A 212 1.81 32.62 -14.61
N GLU A 213 0.95 33.21 -15.43
CA GLU A 213 0.42 32.59 -16.64
C GLU A 213 1.47 32.46 -17.74
N GLY A 214 1.22 31.56 -18.69
CA GLY A 214 2.09 31.36 -19.87
C GLY A 214 3.34 30.53 -19.62
N VAL A 215 3.44 29.83 -18.48
CA VAL A 215 4.53 28.86 -18.22
C VAL A 215 4.06 27.45 -18.54
N ARG A 216 4.84 26.72 -19.34
CA ARG A 216 4.62 25.31 -19.68
C ARG A 216 5.73 24.45 -19.12
N HIS A 217 5.40 23.24 -18.68
CA HIS A 217 6.36 22.26 -18.18
C HIS A 217 6.48 21.06 -19.12
N VAL A 218 7.71 20.69 -19.45
CA VAL A 218 8.01 19.52 -20.29
C VAL A 218 9.01 18.60 -19.59
N PRO A 219 9.09 17.30 -19.96
CA PRO A 219 10.07 16.39 -19.36
C PRO A 219 11.52 16.90 -19.52
N PHE A 220 12.32 16.81 -18.45
CA PHE A 220 13.75 17.10 -18.50
C PHE A 220 14.48 16.02 -19.32
N GLY A 221 15.47 16.43 -20.12
CA GLY A 221 16.21 15.52 -21.01
C GLY A 221 15.50 15.18 -22.32
N ASP A 222 14.27 15.67 -22.56
CA ASP A 222 13.54 15.49 -23.81
C ASP A 222 13.51 16.79 -24.61
N ALA A 223 14.46 16.95 -25.54
CA ALA A 223 14.55 18.13 -26.40
C ALA A 223 13.37 18.22 -27.38
N GLU A 224 12.82 17.09 -27.83
CA GLU A 224 11.67 17.09 -28.73
C GLU A 224 10.40 17.59 -28.05
N ALA A 225 10.20 17.32 -26.76
CA ALA A 225 9.07 17.86 -26.02
C ALA A 225 9.11 19.40 -25.97
N VAL A 226 10.31 19.97 -25.83
CA VAL A 226 10.50 21.43 -25.92
C VAL A 226 10.13 21.93 -27.32
N GLU A 227 10.62 21.27 -28.38
CA GLU A 227 10.31 21.62 -29.77
C GLU A 227 8.81 21.55 -30.07
N ARG A 228 8.12 20.48 -29.65
CA ARG A 228 6.67 20.32 -29.79
C ARG A 228 5.90 21.43 -29.06
N ALA A 229 6.31 21.78 -27.84
CA ALA A 229 5.69 22.86 -27.07
C ALA A 229 5.87 24.23 -27.76
N LEU A 230 7.05 24.51 -28.31
CA LEU A 230 7.32 25.72 -29.09
C LEU A 230 6.54 25.77 -30.39
N ALA A 231 6.44 24.64 -31.12
CA ALA A 231 5.65 24.51 -32.33
C ALA A 231 4.16 24.81 -32.07
N ALA A 232 3.60 24.21 -31.02
CA ALA A 232 2.22 24.46 -30.61
C ALA A 232 1.99 25.93 -30.22
N ALA A 233 2.90 26.49 -29.41
CA ALA A 233 2.83 27.89 -29.00
C ALA A 233 2.83 28.85 -30.19
N LYS A 234 3.72 28.61 -31.16
CA LYS A 234 3.80 29.38 -32.41
C LYS A 234 2.52 29.28 -33.23
N ALA A 235 1.93 28.09 -33.34
CA ALA A 235 0.70 27.86 -34.12
C ALA A 235 -0.51 28.63 -33.58
N VAL A 236 -0.58 28.83 -32.26
CA VAL A 236 -1.69 29.55 -31.59
C VAL A 236 -1.38 31.02 -31.27
N GLY A 237 -0.22 31.53 -31.70
CA GLY A 237 0.20 32.90 -31.43
C GLY A 237 0.60 33.18 -29.97
N ASP A 238 0.91 32.15 -29.19
CA ASP A 238 1.37 32.31 -27.81
C ASP A 238 2.89 32.50 -27.76
N GLY A 239 3.33 33.75 -27.54
CA GLY A 239 4.73 34.13 -27.59
C GLY A 239 5.54 33.61 -26.39
N ILE A 240 6.50 32.72 -26.65
CA ILE A 240 7.49 32.23 -25.66
C ILE A 240 8.76 33.08 -25.67
N ALA A 241 9.09 33.68 -24.53
CA ALA A 241 10.30 34.48 -24.35
C ALA A 241 11.55 33.60 -24.20
N ALA A 242 11.47 32.53 -23.40
CA ALA A 242 12.62 31.68 -23.14
C ALA A 242 12.28 30.23 -22.72
N VAL A 243 13.26 29.35 -22.92
CA VAL A 243 13.34 28.02 -22.31
C VAL A 243 14.30 28.11 -21.11
N VAL A 244 13.90 27.58 -19.95
CA VAL A 244 14.67 27.64 -18.70
C VAL A 244 14.97 26.22 -18.20
N ALA A 245 16.24 25.91 -17.95
CA ALA A 245 16.65 24.61 -17.44
C ALA A 245 17.92 24.67 -16.57
N GLU A 246 18.02 23.78 -15.59
CA GLU A 246 19.26 23.46 -14.88
C GLU A 246 20.13 22.54 -15.78
N PRO A 247 21.46 22.74 -15.89
CA PRO A 247 22.35 21.82 -16.64
C PRO A 247 22.25 20.36 -16.19
N VAL A 248 22.16 20.17 -14.87
CA VAL A 248 21.91 18.90 -14.18
C VAL A 248 20.88 19.23 -13.10
N GLN A 249 19.77 18.48 -13.01
CA GLN A 249 18.76 18.76 -12.00
C GLN A 249 19.23 18.25 -10.62
N GLY A 250 19.79 19.16 -9.82
CA GLY A 250 20.37 18.82 -8.51
C GLY A 250 19.33 18.36 -7.51
N GLU A 251 18.27 19.15 -7.30
CA GLU A 251 17.15 18.83 -6.40
C GLU A 251 16.27 17.67 -6.87
N ALA A 252 16.40 17.23 -8.13
CA ALA A 252 15.77 16.00 -8.62
C ALA A 252 16.63 14.74 -8.32
N GLY A 253 17.75 14.90 -7.62
CA GLY A 253 18.68 13.83 -7.32
C GLY A 253 19.80 13.71 -8.35
N ALA A 254 20.45 14.84 -8.66
CA ALA A 254 21.58 14.93 -9.60
C ALA A 254 21.33 14.24 -10.96
N VAL A 255 20.17 14.52 -11.57
CA VAL A 255 19.80 13.92 -12.87
C VAL A 255 20.60 14.57 -13.99
N VAL A 256 21.44 13.78 -14.64
CA VAL A 256 22.24 14.20 -15.81
C VAL A 256 21.40 13.94 -17.07
N PRO A 257 21.23 14.93 -17.96
CA PRO A 257 20.47 14.73 -19.20
C PRO A 257 21.29 13.91 -20.22
N PRO A 258 20.66 13.38 -21.28
CA PRO A 258 21.37 12.78 -22.42
C PRO A 258 22.38 13.75 -23.05
N GLU A 259 23.45 13.21 -23.63
CA GLU A 259 24.57 13.99 -24.21
C GLU A 259 24.16 14.97 -25.31
N ASP A 260 23.12 14.66 -26.08
CA ASP A 260 22.63 15.49 -27.17
C ASP A 260 21.61 16.54 -26.72
N TYR A 261 21.11 16.49 -25.48
CA TYR A 261 20.03 17.35 -25.00
C TYR A 261 20.35 18.84 -25.11
N TRP A 262 21.47 19.30 -24.52
CA TRP A 262 21.84 20.72 -24.53
C TRP A 262 22.18 21.26 -25.93
N PRO A 263 22.97 20.55 -26.77
CA PRO A 263 23.16 20.92 -28.16
C PRO A 263 21.85 21.09 -28.92
N ARG A 264 20.91 20.14 -28.76
CA ARG A 264 19.58 20.20 -29.39
C ARG A 264 18.75 21.36 -28.88
N LEU A 265 18.72 21.62 -27.57
CA LEU A 265 18.04 22.80 -27.02
C LEU A 265 18.57 24.10 -27.64
N ARG A 266 19.88 24.22 -27.81
CA ARG A 266 20.49 25.41 -28.43
C ARG A 266 20.02 25.60 -29.87
N GLU A 267 20.00 24.53 -30.66
CA GLU A 267 19.49 24.52 -32.04
C GLU A 267 18.01 24.93 -32.10
N ILE A 268 17.18 24.32 -31.26
CA ILE A 268 15.74 24.57 -31.18
C ILE A 268 15.48 26.04 -30.80
N CYS A 269 16.15 26.54 -29.76
CA CYS A 269 16.00 27.94 -29.33
C CYS A 269 16.35 28.93 -30.45
N ASN A 270 17.42 28.64 -31.21
CA ASN A 270 17.80 29.44 -32.37
C ASN A 270 16.74 29.40 -33.48
N HIS A 271 16.22 28.20 -33.81
CA HIS A 271 15.20 28.02 -34.85
C HIS A 271 13.91 28.78 -34.53
N TYR A 272 13.45 28.76 -33.27
CA TYR A 272 12.20 29.40 -32.86
C TYR A 272 12.36 30.87 -32.43
N GLY A 273 13.59 31.39 -32.39
CA GLY A 273 13.87 32.75 -31.92
C GLY A 273 13.40 32.96 -30.48
N VAL A 274 13.72 32.02 -29.60
CA VAL A 274 13.47 32.07 -28.15
C VAL A 274 14.80 32.00 -27.41
N LEU A 275 14.90 32.66 -26.25
CA LEU A 275 16.14 32.67 -25.49
C LEU A 275 16.34 31.35 -24.72
N LEU A 276 17.60 30.95 -24.52
CA LEU A 276 17.98 29.85 -23.65
C LEU A 276 18.53 30.39 -22.33
N ILE A 277 17.85 30.11 -21.22
CA ILE A 277 18.26 30.47 -19.87
C ILE A 277 18.79 29.23 -19.16
N ALA A 278 20.04 29.28 -18.73
CA ALA A 278 20.67 28.24 -17.94
C ALA A 278 20.70 28.63 -16.46
N ASP A 279 20.04 27.81 -15.64
CA ASP A 279 20.06 27.95 -14.19
C ASP A 279 21.27 27.21 -13.61
N GLU A 280 22.39 27.91 -13.50
CA GLU A 280 23.65 27.41 -12.98
C GLU A 280 23.85 27.72 -11.49
N VAL A 281 22.77 28.09 -10.79
CA VAL A 281 22.81 28.42 -9.36
C VAL A 281 23.41 27.28 -8.53
N GLN A 282 23.17 26.02 -8.88
CA GLN A 282 23.75 24.86 -8.20
C GLN A 282 24.89 24.20 -8.99
N THR A 283 24.83 24.16 -10.31
CA THR A 283 25.74 23.39 -11.17
C THR A 283 27.05 24.12 -11.50
N GLY A 284 27.04 25.45 -11.41
CA GLY A 284 28.18 26.29 -11.75
C GLY A 284 29.25 26.34 -10.67
N MET A 285 30.26 27.18 -10.89
CA MET A 285 31.40 27.41 -10.00
C MET A 285 32.14 26.12 -9.60
N GLY A 286 32.36 25.21 -10.53
CA GLY A 286 33.19 24.01 -10.31
C GLY A 286 32.43 22.76 -9.86
N ARG A 287 31.17 22.87 -9.44
CA ARG A 287 30.42 21.80 -8.76
C ARG A 287 30.37 20.49 -9.56
N THR A 288 30.12 20.59 -10.86
CA THR A 288 29.98 19.43 -11.76
C THR A 288 31.31 18.95 -12.37
N GLY A 289 32.45 19.46 -11.89
CA GLY A 289 33.78 19.11 -12.42
C GLY A 289 34.26 20.00 -13.58
N ARG A 290 33.47 21.02 -13.94
CA ARG A 290 33.80 22.10 -14.89
C ARG A 290 33.43 23.44 -14.24
N ILE A 291 33.93 24.55 -14.77
CA ILE A 291 33.61 25.88 -14.22
C ILE A 291 32.10 26.09 -14.28
N PHE A 292 31.48 25.83 -15.43
CA PHE A 292 30.03 25.82 -15.62
C PHE A 292 29.56 24.43 -16.05
N GLY A 293 28.36 24.02 -15.62
CA GLY A 293 27.77 22.74 -16.00
C GLY A 293 27.58 22.60 -17.51
N LEU A 294 27.25 23.69 -18.20
CA LEU A 294 27.13 23.68 -19.67
C LEU A 294 28.44 23.42 -20.43
N ASP A 295 29.60 23.61 -19.79
CA ASP A 295 30.90 23.35 -20.40
C ASP A 295 31.07 21.85 -20.77
N HIS A 296 30.31 20.94 -20.14
CA HIS A 296 30.31 19.52 -20.52
C HIS A 296 29.81 19.28 -21.94
N TRP A 297 28.92 20.14 -22.44
CA TRP A 297 28.33 20.04 -23.79
C TRP A 297 28.78 21.15 -24.74
N ASN A 298 29.67 22.03 -24.30
CA ASN A 298 30.15 23.18 -25.06
C ASN A 298 29.02 24.07 -25.61
N VAL A 299 27.99 24.31 -24.79
CA VAL A 299 26.81 25.12 -25.15
C VAL A 299 26.86 26.46 -24.43
N ALA A 300 26.69 27.55 -25.19
CA ALA A 300 26.52 28.89 -24.63
C ALA A 300 25.03 29.24 -24.49
N PRO A 301 24.55 29.60 -23.28
CA PRO A 301 23.21 30.11 -23.09
C PRO A 301 23.11 31.58 -23.51
N ASP A 302 21.89 32.08 -23.65
CA ASP A 302 21.64 33.51 -23.87
C ASP A 302 21.69 34.29 -22.54
N ILE A 303 21.17 33.67 -21.47
CA ILE A 303 21.20 34.20 -20.11
C ILE A 303 21.67 33.10 -19.15
N LEU A 304 22.60 33.43 -18.25
CA LEU A 304 23.16 32.53 -17.25
C LEU A 304 22.81 33.02 -15.84
N CYS A 305 22.20 32.18 -15.02
CA CYS A 305 21.90 32.48 -13.61
C CYS A 305 22.94 31.83 -12.69
N LEU A 306 23.47 32.59 -11.74
CA LEU A 306 24.44 32.16 -10.73
C LEU A 306 23.94 32.46 -9.33
N GLY A 307 24.39 31.68 -8.35
CA GLY A 307 24.05 31.85 -6.95
C GLY A 307 24.91 30.95 -6.07
N LYS A 308 24.45 30.65 -4.85
CA LYS A 308 25.07 29.70 -3.90
C LYS A 308 26.60 29.89 -3.80
N ALA A 309 27.37 29.06 -4.50
CA ALA A 309 28.82 29.08 -4.54
C ALA A 309 29.40 30.43 -4.99
N LEU A 310 28.72 31.24 -5.80
CA LEU A 310 29.20 32.57 -6.20
C LEU A 310 29.59 33.43 -4.98
N GLY A 311 28.84 33.33 -3.88
CA GLY A 311 29.12 34.05 -2.64
C GLY A 311 30.32 33.54 -1.84
N GLY A 312 31.03 32.52 -2.31
CA GLY A 312 32.18 31.90 -1.63
C GLY A 312 31.85 31.15 -0.35
N GLY A 313 30.55 30.92 -0.06
CA GLY A 313 30.09 30.35 1.21
C GLY A 313 30.20 31.29 2.42
N VAL A 314 30.49 32.59 2.19
CA VAL A 314 30.69 33.58 3.26
C VAL A 314 29.64 34.69 3.22
N VAL A 315 29.39 35.28 2.05
CA VAL A 315 28.40 36.36 1.89
C VAL A 315 27.41 35.96 0.80
N PRO A 316 26.09 35.97 1.04
CA PRO A 316 25.09 35.62 0.02
C PRO A 316 25.19 36.51 -1.23
N MET A 317 25.16 35.90 -2.41
CA MET A 317 25.19 36.59 -3.69
C MET A 317 24.63 35.70 -4.80
N SER A 318 24.02 36.35 -5.78
CA SER A 318 23.60 35.77 -7.05
C SER A 318 23.81 36.75 -8.20
N ALA A 319 23.70 36.27 -9.43
CA ALA A 319 23.74 37.11 -10.61
C ALA A 319 22.92 36.52 -11.75
N PHE A 320 22.37 37.36 -12.62
CA PHE A 320 22.00 36.94 -13.97
C PHE A 320 22.85 37.71 -14.97
N LEU A 321 23.41 36.99 -15.94
CA LEU A 321 24.39 37.48 -16.89
C LEU A 321 23.88 37.23 -18.31
N SER A 322 24.18 38.14 -19.24
CA SER A 322 23.73 38.01 -20.62
C SER A 322 24.65 38.73 -21.60
N THR A 323 24.44 38.48 -22.89
CA THR A 323 25.14 39.17 -23.98
C THR A 323 24.76 40.65 -24.07
N ALA A 324 25.66 41.47 -24.62
CA ALA A 324 25.44 42.90 -24.86
C ALA A 324 24.14 43.18 -25.65
N ARG A 325 23.90 42.40 -26.70
CA ARG A 325 22.71 42.52 -27.56
C ARG A 325 21.41 42.39 -26.78
N ILE A 326 21.34 41.45 -25.83
CA ILE A 326 20.12 41.24 -25.05
C ILE A 326 19.99 42.32 -23.97
N TRP A 327 21.12 42.76 -23.41
CA TRP A 327 21.15 43.75 -22.33
C TRP A 327 20.72 45.16 -22.76
N GLU A 328 20.87 45.50 -24.03
CA GLU A 328 20.53 46.80 -24.62
C GLU A 328 19.10 47.26 -24.24
N CYS A 329 18.15 46.33 -24.07
CA CYS A 329 16.78 46.67 -23.67
C CYS A 329 16.64 47.25 -22.25
N MET A 330 17.65 47.10 -21.39
CA MET A 330 17.70 47.68 -20.04
C MET A 330 18.39 49.05 -20.00
N GLU A 331 19.16 49.44 -21.02
CA GLU A 331 19.94 50.68 -21.01
C GLU A 331 19.08 51.96 -20.99
N PRO A 332 17.94 52.06 -21.73
CA PRO A 332 17.10 53.26 -21.68
C PRO A 332 16.51 53.53 -20.29
N ASN A 333 16.32 52.47 -19.48
CA ASN A 333 15.88 52.58 -18.11
C ASN A 333 16.68 51.61 -17.22
N PRO A 334 17.87 52.01 -16.74
CA PRO A 334 18.72 51.15 -15.92
C PRO A 334 18.10 50.85 -14.53
N PHE A 335 17.01 51.53 -14.18
CA PHE A 335 16.27 51.34 -12.93
C PHE A 335 15.06 50.40 -13.07
N ILE A 336 14.82 49.81 -14.25
CA ILE A 336 13.70 48.87 -14.47
C ILE A 336 13.79 47.60 -13.60
N HIS A 337 15.01 47.27 -13.16
CA HIS A 337 15.28 46.21 -12.21
C HIS A 337 16.33 46.69 -11.20
N THR A 338 15.96 46.80 -9.93
CA THR A 338 16.84 47.31 -8.86
C THR A 338 16.80 46.43 -7.62
N THR A 339 17.83 46.54 -6.79
CA THR A 339 17.92 45.86 -5.49
C THR A 339 18.70 46.75 -4.52
N THR A 340 18.24 46.81 -3.27
CA THR A 340 18.86 47.69 -2.26
C THR A 340 20.22 47.16 -1.80
N THR A 341 20.37 45.84 -1.68
CA THR A 341 21.56 45.21 -1.06
C THR A 341 22.31 44.24 -1.97
N GLY A 342 21.75 43.91 -3.14
CA GLY A 342 22.39 43.01 -4.09
C GLY A 342 23.65 43.61 -4.70
N GLY A 343 24.70 42.80 -4.85
CA GLY A 343 25.97 43.30 -5.38
C GLY A 343 26.74 44.23 -4.43
N ASN A 344 26.59 44.06 -3.12
CA ASN A 344 27.32 44.88 -2.14
C ASN A 344 28.83 44.60 -2.12
N PRO A 345 29.66 45.53 -1.62
CA PRO A 345 31.11 45.43 -1.77
C PRO A 345 31.66 44.21 -1.04
N LEU A 346 31.05 43.80 0.09
CA LEU A 346 31.42 42.57 0.81
C LEU A 346 31.15 41.32 -0.03
N ALA A 347 29.96 41.25 -0.63
CA ALA A 347 29.59 40.14 -1.50
C ALA A 347 30.49 40.09 -2.74
N CYS A 348 30.81 41.24 -3.34
CA CYS A 348 31.72 41.32 -4.49
C CYS A 348 33.15 40.92 -4.13
N ALA A 349 33.67 41.35 -2.96
CA ALA A 349 34.97 40.92 -2.45
C ALA A 349 35.01 39.40 -2.23
N SER A 350 33.95 38.84 -1.64
CA SER A 350 33.78 37.40 -1.43
C SER A 350 33.80 36.65 -2.76
N ALA A 351 33.03 37.09 -3.75
CA ALA A 351 32.93 36.46 -5.05
C ALA A 351 34.23 36.54 -5.87
N LEU A 352 34.91 37.69 -5.87
CA LEU A 352 36.22 37.84 -6.51
C LEU A 352 37.26 36.91 -5.89
N ALA A 353 37.31 36.83 -4.55
CA ALA A 353 38.17 35.90 -3.85
C ALA A 353 37.79 34.43 -4.12
N ALA A 354 36.50 34.12 -4.19
CA ALA A 354 36.00 32.79 -4.50
C ALA A 354 36.42 32.35 -5.92
N ILE A 355 36.25 33.22 -6.93
CA ILE A 355 36.70 32.94 -8.29
C ILE A 355 38.24 32.78 -8.34
N THR A 356 38.97 33.59 -7.58
CA THR A 356 40.43 33.45 -7.47
C THR A 356 40.80 32.07 -6.92
N VAL A 357 40.17 31.63 -5.83
CA VAL A 357 40.36 30.29 -5.23
C VAL A 357 39.96 29.18 -6.20
N LEU A 358 38.81 29.30 -6.86
CA LEU A 358 38.30 28.33 -7.85
C LEU A 358 39.35 28.04 -8.93
N LEU A 359 40.00 29.10 -9.44
CA LEU A 359 40.96 29.01 -10.54
C LEU A 359 42.38 28.63 -10.05
N GLU A 360 42.89 29.26 -9.00
CA GLU A 360 44.24 28.98 -8.47
C GLU A 360 44.38 27.56 -7.91
N GLU A 361 43.32 27.05 -7.27
CA GLU A 361 43.36 25.76 -6.58
C GLU A 361 42.74 24.61 -7.40
N ASP A 362 42.44 24.86 -8.69
CA ASP A 362 41.83 23.88 -9.61
C ASP A 362 40.59 23.18 -9.01
N LEU A 363 39.68 23.93 -8.38
CA LEU A 363 38.57 23.30 -7.66
C LEU A 363 37.62 22.52 -8.59
N ALA A 364 37.45 22.97 -9.84
CA ALA A 364 36.70 22.23 -10.85
C ALA A 364 37.38 20.89 -11.18
N GLY A 365 38.71 20.88 -11.40
CA GLY A 365 39.45 19.65 -11.64
C GLY A 365 39.47 18.73 -10.42
N GLN A 366 39.55 19.27 -9.21
CA GLN A 366 39.41 18.49 -7.98
C GLN A 366 38.03 17.83 -7.87
N ALA A 367 36.96 18.58 -8.12
CA ALA A 367 35.59 18.06 -8.09
C ALA A 367 35.39 16.95 -9.12
N LYS A 368 35.98 17.07 -10.31
CA LYS A 368 35.98 16.01 -11.32
C LYS A 368 36.65 14.73 -10.79
N ARG A 369 37.92 14.82 -10.36
CA ARG A 369 38.70 13.66 -9.90
C ARG A 369 38.05 12.96 -8.70
N LYS A 370 37.60 13.73 -7.71
CA LYS A 370 36.94 13.21 -6.50
C LYS A 370 35.55 12.67 -6.80
N GLY A 371 34.81 13.30 -7.71
CA GLY A 371 33.51 12.82 -8.17
C GLY A 371 33.60 11.44 -8.85
N GLU A 372 34.57 11.29 -9.76
CA GLU A 372 34.88 10.00 -10.41
C GLU A 372 35.26 8.92 -9.37
N TYR A 373 36.07 9.28 -8.38
CA TYR A 373 36.43 8.40 -7.27
C TYR A 373 35.21 7.93 -6.46
N VAL A 374 34.35 8.86 -6.03
CA VAL A 374 33.15 8.56 -5.23
C VAL A 374 32.16 7.72 -6.03
N LEU A 375 31.85 8.11 -7.28
CA LEU A 375 30.92 7.36 -8.12
C LEU A 375 31.38 5.93 -8.37
N LYS A 376 32.69 5.70 -8.52
CA LYS A 376 33.24 4.35 -8.61
C LYS A 376 32.92 3.52 -7.36
N HIS A 377 33.19 4.05 -6.16
CA HIS A 377 32.92 3.34 -4.90
C HIS A 377 31.43 3.14 -4.66
N LEU A 378 30.58 4.12 -4.98
CA LEU A 378 29.13 3.97 -4.87
C LEU A 378 28.59 2.89 -5.81
N ARG A 379 29.15 2.75 -7.01
CA ARG A 379 28.80 1.64 -7.93
C ARG A 379 29.24 0.28 -7.37
N GLU A 380 30.43 0.21 -6.77
CA GLU A 380 30.86 -1.00 -6.05
C GLU A 380 29.93 -1.30 -4.86
N PHE A 381 29.37 -0.28 -4.20
CA PHE A 381 28.39 -0.46 -3.12
C PHE A 381 27.04 -0.92 -3.67
N GLN A 382 26.61 -0.39 -4.81
CA GLN A 382 25.41 -0.83 -5.52
C GLN A 382 25.51 -2.32 -5.89
N ASP A 383 26.66 -2.77 -6.39
CA ASP A 383 26.89 -4.19 -6.71
C ASP A 383 26.91 -5.09 -5.46
N ARG A 384 27.51 -4.61 -4.36
CA ARG A 384 27.60 -5.38 -3.10
C ARG A 384 26.30 -5.38 -2.28
N TYR A 385 25.51 -4.31 -2.37
CA TYR A 385 24.29 -4.09 -1.59
C TYR A 385 23.11 -3.70 -2.50
N PRO A 386 22.72 -4.54 -3.49
CA PRO A 386 21.73 -4.17 -4.52
C PRO A 386 20.31 -3.97 -3.97
N GLY A 387 20.02 -4.50 -2.76
CA GLY A 387 18.77 -4.23 -2.06
C GLY A 387 18.76 -2.92 -1.25
N VAL A 388 19.93 -2.29 -1.04
CA VAL A 388 20.06 -1.01 -0.34
C VAL A 388 20.16 0.12 -1.35
N LEU A 389 21.19 0.13 -2.21
CA LEU A 389 21.42 1.21 -3.18
C LEU A 389 20.99 0.76 -4.58
N ALA A 390 20.02 1.44 -5.17
CA ALA A 390 19.48 1.11 -6.49
C ALA A 390 20.28 1.74 -7.64
N GLU A 391 20.73 2.98 -7.46
CA GLU A 391 21.49 3.70 -8.48
C GLU A 391 22.39 4.77 -7.83
N ALA A 392 23.58 4.98 -8.39
CA ALA A 392 24.41 6.15 -8.15
C ALA A 392 24.72 6.90 -9.45
N ARG A 393 24.39 8.19 -9.52
CA ARG A 393 24.50 9.04 -10.72
C ARG A 393 24.97 10.46 -10.39
N GLY A 394 25.50 11.18 -11.37
CA GLY A 394 25.89 12.59 -11.21
C GLY A 394 27.11 12.99 -12.04
N LEU A 395 27.53 14.25 -11.89
CA LEU A 395 28.75 14.82 -12.48
C LEU A 395 29.54 15.58 -11.40
N GLY A 396 30.86 15.43 -11.39
CA GLY A 396 31.73 16.00 -10.36
C GLY A 396 31.27 15.62 -8.95
N LEU A 397 31.17 16.59 -8.05
CA LEU A 397 30.66 16.40 -6.68
C LEU A 397 29.20 16.86 -6.55
N LEU A 398 28.40 16.68 -7.61
CA LEU A 398 26.94 16.71 -7.57
C LEU A 398 26.45 15.30 -7.89
N ILE A 399 26.28 14.49 -6.84
CA ILE A 399 25.99 13.05 -6.96
C ILE A 399 24.67 12.74 -6.22
N GLY A 400 23.85 11.89 -6.81
CA GLY A 400 22.62 11.36 -6.25
C GLY A 400 22.75 9.86 -6.00
N MET A 401 22.38 9.44 -4.78
CA MET A 401 22.24 8.04 -4.37
C MET A 401 20.75 7.73 -4.28
N GLU A 402 20.23 6.90 -5.19
CA GLU A 402 18.83 6.48 -5.19
C GLU A 402 18.63 5.13 -4.51
N PHE A 403 17.67 5.07 -3.60
CA PHE A 403 17.29 3.90 -2.82
C PHE A 403 15.96 3.31 -3.33
N PRO A 404 15.70 2.01 -3.16
CA PRO A 404 14.45 1.39 -3.60
C PRO A 404 13.19 2.00 -2.99
N THR A 405 13.27 2.48 -1.74
CA THR A 405 12.15 3.09 -1.01
C THR A 405 12.61 4.29 -0.18
N ASP A 406 11.68 5.18 0.15
CA ASP A 406 11.90 6.28 1.10
C ASP A 406 12.35 5.80 2.48
N GLY A 407 11.84 4.64 2.93
CA GLY A 407 12.19 4.06 4.22
C GLY A 407 13.67 3.67 4.30
N ILE A 408 14.22 3.08 3.24
CA ILE A 408 15.65 2.75 3.16
C ILE A 408 16.48 4.03 3.11
N GLY A 409 16.11 4.98 2.25
CA GLY A 409 16.81 6.27 2.18
C GLY A 409 16.80 7.02 3.52
N TYR A 410 15.68 7.01 4.25
CA TYR A 410 15.62 7.59 5.59
C TYR A 410 16.57 6.88 6.57
N LYS A 411 16.59 5.55 6.59
CA LYS A 411 17.51 4.77 7.44
C LYS A 411 18.97 5.08 7.12
N VAL A 412 19.31 5.25 5.84
CA VAL A 412 20.67 5.64 5.43
C VAL A 412 21.02 7.04 5.93
N ALA A 413 20.17 8.04 5.66
CA ALA A 413 20.41 9.42 6.10
C ALA A 413 20.51 9.53 7.64
N SER A 414 19.60 8.86 8.36
CA SER A 414 19.60 8.81 9.81
C SER A 414 20.81 8.06 10.37
N GLY A 415 21.19 6.93 9.77
CA GLY A 415 22.36 6.16 10.16
C GLY A 415 23.65 6.95 9.96
N LEU A 416 23.80 7.65 8.83
CA LEU A 416 24.92 8.56 8.59
C LEU A 416 24.96 9.69 9.62
N PHE A 417 23.82 10.31 9.91
CA PHE A 417 23.73 11.38 10.90
C PHE A 417 24.13 10.92 12.30
N SER A 418 23.66 9.73 12.72
CA SER A 418 24.05 9.10 14.00
C SER A 418 25.56 8.82 14.09
N ARG A 419 26.23 8.71 12.94
CA ARG A 419 27.68 8.53 12.80
C ARG A 419 28.40 9.84 12.47
N GLY A 420 27.79 10.99 12.74
CA GLY A 420 28.43 12.30 12.56
C GLY A 420 28.65 12.69 11.09
N VAL A 421 27.80 12.26 10.16
CA VAL A 421 27.84 12.67 8.75
C VAL A 421 26.54 13.37 8.38
N ILE A 422 26.63 14.62 7.92
CA ILE A 422 25.48 15.42 7.52
C ILE A 422 25.19 15.17 6.05
N THR A 423 24.00 14.66 5.76
CA THR A 423 23.45 14.56 4.41
C THR A 423 21.95 14.82 4.44
N ALA A 424 21.33 14.95 3.28
CA ALA A 424 19.88 15.12 3.17
C ALA A 424 19.33 14.45 1.91
N GLY A 425 18.06 14.05 2.01
CA GLY A 425 17.26 13.69 0.85
C GLY A 425 17.03 14.86 -0.10
N THR A 426 16.20 14.65 -1.10
CA THR A 426 15.57 15.77 -1.82
C THR A 426 14.62 16.50 -0.88
N LEU A 427 14.29 17.76 -1.16
CA LEU A 427 13.34 18.51 -0.33
C LEU A 427 11.93 17.88 -0.25
N THR A 428 11.65 16.87 -1.08
CA THR A 428 10.34 16.22 -1.17
C THR A 428 10.31 14.81 -0.60
N ASN A 429 11.44 14.10 -0.59
CA ASN A 429 11.48 12.70 -0.16
C ASN A 429 12.92 12.24 0.16
N ALA A 430 13.04 11.11 0.85
CA ALA A 430 14.32 10.53 1.24
C ALA A 430 14.80 9.46 0.24
N LYS A 431 13.98 9.10 -0.76
CA LYS A 431 14.31 8.11 -1.79
C LYS A 431 15.63 8.39 -2.50
N THR A 432 15.99 9.66 -2.70
CA THR A 432 17.32 10.04 -3.21
C THR A 432 18.04 10.93 -2.21
N ILE A 433 19.22 10.50 -1.77
CA ILE A 433 20.14 11.29 -0.94
C ILE A 433 21.19 11.95 -1.82
N ARG A 434 21.54 13.20 -1.49
CA ARG A 434 22.51 13.97 -2.26
C ARG A 434 23.87 14.01 -1.59
N PHE A 435 24.90 13.88 -2.42
CA PHE A 435 26.31 13.94 -2.08
C PHE A 435 26.87 15.19 -2.76
N GLU A 436 27.01 16.27 -1.99
CA GLU A 436 27.36 17.61 -2.46
C GLU A 436 28.42 18.32 -1.57
N PRO A 437 29.52 17.66 -1.14
CA PRO A 437 30.47 18.25 -0.18
C PRO A 437 31.26 19.44 -0.76
N ALA A 438 32.15 20.04 0.03
CA ALA A 438 33.12 21.00 -0.49
C ALA A 438 33.97 20.41 -1.62
N LEU A 439 34.34 21.21 -2.63
CA LEU A 439 35.08 20.73 -3.80
C LEU A 439 36.54 20.36 -3.44
N ASN A 440 37.09 21.07 -2.47
CA ASN A 440 38.40 20.81 -1.87
C ASN A 440 38.37 19.78 -0.72
N ILE A 441 37.27 19.04 -0.52
CA ILE A 441 37.16 18.03 0.54
C ILE A 441 38.40 17.10 0.55
N PRO A 442 39.12 16.96 1.69
CA PRO A 442 40.28 16.08 1.77
C PRO A 442 39.93 14.63 1.43
N GLN A 443 40.88 13.90 0.84
CA GLN A 443 40.68 12.51 0.42
C GLN A 443 40.36 11.63 1.64
N GLU A 444 41.01 11.89 2.77
CA GLU A 444 40.86 11.16 4.02
C GLU A 444 39.43 11.29 4.57
N ILE A 445 38.80 12.46 4.41
CA ILE A 445 37.40 12.69 4.81
C ILE A 445 36.45 11.96 3.87
N LEU A 446 36.73 11.93 2.56
CA LEU A 446 35.93 11.17 1.60
C LEU A 446 35.95 9.67 1.93
N ASP A 447 37.13 9.13 2.22
CA ASP A 447 37.30 7.72 2.57
C ASP A 447 36.55 7.39 3.86
N GLU A 448 36.64 8.25 4.87
CA GLU A 448 35.90 8.10 6.14
C GLU A 448 34.38 8.15 5.93
N VAL A 449 33.87 9.05 5.08
CA VAL A 449 32.45 9.11 4.74
C VAL A 449 32.00 7.84 4.02
N LEU A 450 32.78 7.33 3.07
CA LEU A 450 32.47 6.09 2.36
C LEU A 450 32.47 4.88 3.30
N ASN A 451 33.42 4.81 4.24
CA ASN A 451 33.47 3.77 5.27
C ASN A 451 32.21 3.80 6.15
N ARG A 452 31.84 4.99 6.67
CA ARG A 452 30.62 5.17 7.48
C ARG A 452 29.35 4.84 6.70
N LEU A 453 29.30 5.20 5.41
CA LEU A 453 28.20 4.85 4.51
C LEU A 453 28.07 3.33 4.37
N GLU A 454 29.19 2.63 4.15
CA GLU A 454 29.17 1.17 4.05
C GLU A 454 28.73 0.52 5.37
N ASP A 455 29.22 1.02 6.50
CA ASP A 455 28.79 0.53 7.81
C ASP A 455 27.30 0.71 8.06
N VAL A 456 26.71 1.80 7.57
CA VAL A 456 25.26 1.98 7.58
C VAL A 456 24.58 0.94 6.67
N PHE A 457 25.09 0.71 5.46
CA PHE A 457 24.53 -0.30 4.56
C PHE A 457 24.53 -1.70 5.19
N LYS A 458 25.60 -2.07 5.89
CA LYS A 458 25.68 -3.36 6.63
C LYS A 458 24.64 -3.49 7.75
N THR A 459 24.20 -2.39 8.34
CA THR A 459 23.17 -2.38 9.41
C THR A 459 21.74 -2.37 8.88
N ILE A 460 21.54 -2.17 7.58
CA ILE A 460 20.21 -2.20 6.99
C ILE A 460 19.83 -3.66 6.76
N ASP A 461 19.01 -4.18 7.66
CA ASP A 461 18.33 -5.45 7.44
C ASP A 461 17.39 -5.30 6.25
N LEU A 462 17.88 -5.80 5.12
CA LEU A 462 17.04 -6.12 3.98
C LEU A 462 16.21 -7.36 4.35
N PRO A 463 14.94 -7.45 3.94
CA PRO A 463 14.18 -8.69 4.05
C PRO A 463 14.98 -9.82 3.38
N ARG A 464 15.62 -10.68 4.19
CA ARG A 464 16.41 -11.80 3.70
C ARG A 464 15.43 -12.86 3.19
N ARG A 465 15.27 -13.00 1.87
CA ARG A 465 14.68 -14.24 1.33
C ARG A 465 15.76 -15.25 1.00
N LYS A 466 15.70 -16.39 1.69
CA LYS A 466 16.39 -17.64 1.36
C LYS A 466 15.61 -18.35 0.25
N GLU A 467 16.32 -18.84 -0.78
CA GLU A 467 15.86 -19.57 -1.98
C GLU A 467 14.51 -19.09 -2.58
N ALA A 468 14.58 -18.33 -3.67
CA ALA A 468 13.39 -17.92 -4.42
C ALA A 468 12.63 -19.14 -4.98
N MET A 469 11.38 -19.32 -4.55
CA MET A 469 10.41 -20.21 -5.18
C MET A 469 9.37 -19.34 -5.88
N HIS A 470 9.26 -19.41 -7.20
CA HIS A 470 8.29 -18.58 -7.93
C HIS A 470 6.85 -18.91 -7.48
N LEU A 471 6.03 -17.88 -7.29
CA LEU A 471 4.66 -17.89 -6.74
C LEU A 471 4.51 -18.36 -5.29
N TYR A 472 5.55 -18.92 -4.66
CA TYR A 472 5.47 -19.45 -3.30
C TYR A 472 6.42 -18.71 -2.36
N ALA A 473 6.02 -18.55 -1.11
CA ALA A 473 6.95 -18.06 -0.10
C ALA A 473 7.92 -19.17 0.34
N GLY A 474 7.51 -20.44 0.20
CA GLY A 474 8.35 -21.61 0.42
C GLY A 474 8.36 -22.12 1.86
N ARG A 475 7.52 -21.56 2.74
CA ARG A 475 7.45 -21.95 4.16
C ARG A 475 6.01 -22.01 4.68
N VAL A 476 5.74 -22.88 5.64
CA VAL A 476 4.48 -22.96 6.39
C VAL A 476 4.80 -22.84 7.88
N LEU A 477 4.06 -22.00 8.60
CA LEU A 477 4.17 -21.89 10.06
C LEU A 477 3.37 -23.01 10.72
N PHE A 478 3.99 -23.69 11.69
CA PHE A 478 3.35 -24.64 12.57
C PHE A 478 3.33 -24.05 13.98
N VAL A 479 2.14 -23.89 14.53
CA VAL A 479 1.91 -23.29 15.84
C VAL A 479 1.16 -24.30 16.70
N ASP A 480 1.76 -24.70 17.81
CA ASP A 480 1.10 -25.47 18.86
C ASP A 480 0.81 -24.54 20.03
N LEU A 481 -0.47 -24.21 20.22
CA LEU A 481 -0.93 -23.28 21.25
C LEU A 481 -0.79 -23.86 22.67
N SER A 482 -0.73 -25.19 22.83
CA SER A 482 -0.59 -25.81 24.14
C SER A 482 0.84 -25.76 24.66
N SER A 483 1.83 -25.96 23.78
CA SER A 483 3.24 -25.85 24.15
C SER A 483 3.81 -24.43 23.92
N GLY A 484 3.10 -23.58 23.19
CA GLY A 484 3.61 -22.29 22.72
C GLY A 484 4.66 -22.42 21.63
N LYS A 485 4.91 -23.63 21.11
CA LYS A 485 5.94 -23.87 20.10
C LYS A 485 5.52 -23.33 18.75
N ILE A 486 6.38 -22.49 18.16
CA ILE A 486 6.22 -21.94 16.82
C ILE A 486 7.41 -22.40 15.97
N GLU A 487 7.12 -23.04 14.84
CA GLU A 487 8.14 -23.61 13.96
C GLU A 487 7.81 -23.30 12.51
N SER A 488 8.74 -22.68 11.79
CA SER A 488 8.59 -22.45 10.36
C SER A 488 9.28 -23.55 9.55
N ARG A 489 8.48 -24.35 8.83
CA ARG A 489 8.95 -25.50 8.04
C ARG A 489 8.93 -25.20 6.54
N PRO A 490 9.81 -25.78 5.73
CA PRO A 490 9.73 -25.68 4.27
C PRO A 490 8.39 -26.21 3.74
N THR A 491 7.82 -25.51 2.76
CA THR A 491 6.65 -26.00 2.02
C THR A 491 7.03 -27.27 1.26
N ARG A 492 6.24 -28.34 1.41
CA ARG A 492 6.49 -29.63 0.74
C ARG A 492 6.36 -29.53 -0.77
N LYS A 493 7.51 -29.51 -1.47
CA LYS A 493 7.58 -29.29 -2.93
C LYS A 493 6.79 -30.34 -3.72
N GLU A 494 6.77 -31.59 -3.27
CA GLU A 494 6.04 -32.68 -3.91
C GLU A 494 4.51 -32.51 -3.86
N TRP A 495 3.99 -31.67 -2.95
CA TRP A 495 2.56 -31.38 -2.84
C TRP A 495 2.13 -30.24 -3.75
N LEU A 496 3.00 -29.30 -4.09
CA LEU A 496 2.67 -28.14 -4.93
C LEU A 496 2.13 -28.56 -6.31
N ASN A 497 2.72 -29.60 -6.92
CA ASN A 497 2.26 -30.10 -8.21
C ASN A 497 0.93 -30.88 -8.13
N LYS A 498 0.59 -31.44 -6.96
CA LYS A 498 -0.59 -32.30 -6.76
C LYS A 498 -1.80 -31.54 -6.25
N TYR A 499 -1.56 -30.51 -5.44
CA TYR A 499 -2.57 -29.79 -4.66
C TYR A 499 -2.52 -28.27 -4.85
N ILE A 500 -1.58 -27.76 -5.63
CA ILE A 500 -1.44 -26.35 -6.04
C ILE A 500 -1.12 -25.40 -4.89
N GLY A 501 -2.08 -25.13 -4.02
CA GLY A 501 -2.03 -24.12 -2.95
C GLY A 501 -3.41 -24.04 -2.29
N GLY A 502 -3.70 -22.94 -1.60
CA GLY A 502 -5.04 -22.62 -1.11
C GLY A 502 -5.76 -23.83 -0.52
N TRP A 503 -7.00 -24.07 -0.97
CA TRP A 503 -7.82 -25.18 -0.47
C TRP A 503 -7.13 -26.54 -0.59
N GLY A 504 -6.57 -26.88 -1.76
CA GLY A 504 -5.96 -28.19 -1.97
C GLY A 504 -4.81 -28.48 -1.02
N LEU A 505 -3.89 -27.51 -0.87
CA LEU A 505 -2.75 -27.66 0.03
C LEU A 505 -3.19 -27.64 1.50
N ALA A 506 -4.16 -26.78 1.86
CA ALA A 506 -4.75 -26.75 3.19
C ALA A 506 -5.39 -28.10 3.56
N ALA A 507 -6.17 -28.69 2.65
CA ALA A 507 -6.80 -29.99 2.85
C ALA A 507 -5.79 -31.12 3.03
N ARG A 508 -4.67 -31.10 2.28
CA ARG A 508 -3.61 -32.10 2.43
C ARG A 508 -2.86 -31.97 3.76
N TYR A 509 -2.49 -30.75 4.17
CA TYR A 509 -1.91 -30.55 5.50
C TYR A 509 -2.88 -30.97 6.59
N PHE A 510 -4.14 -30.56 6.50
CA PHE A 510 -5.16 -30.92 7.48
C PHE A 510 -5.33 -32.43 7.62
N PHE A 511 -5.43 -33.15 6.50
CA PHE A 511 -5.51 -34.62 6.48
C PHE A 511 -4.29 -35.29 7.13
N ASP A 512 -3.10 -34.69 7.02
CA ASP A 512 -1.86 -35.21 7.63
C ASP A 512 -1.78 -34.95 9.14
N GLN A 513 -2.49 -33.92 9.62
CA GLN A 513 -2.42 -33.49 11.02
C GLN A 513 -3.55 -34.02 11.90
N VAL A 514 -4.72 -34.32 11.32
CA VAL A 514 -5.94 -34.57 12.09
C VAL A 514 -6.48 -35.97 11.83
N ASP A 515 -6.62 -36.76 12.90
CA ASP A 515 -7.43 -37.98 12.87
C ASP A 515 -8.89 -37.58 12.61
N PRO A 516 -9.55 -38.08 11.56
CA PRO A 516 -10.94 -37.76 11.25
C PRO A 516 -11.93 -38.03 12.39
N LYS A 517 -11.57 -38.82 13.40
CA LYS A 517 -12.41 -39.15 14.56
C LYS A 517 -12.33 -38.16 15.71
N VAL A 518 -11.43 -37.17 15.69
CA VAL A 518 -11.33 -36.20 16.80
C VAL A 518 -12.61 -35.38 16.96
N GLU A 519 -12.91 -34.95 18.19
CA GLU A 519 -14.01 -34.02 18.43
C GLU A 519 -13.68 -32.64 17.84
N PRO A 520 -14.62 -31.95 17.16
CA PRO A 520 -14.32 -30.70 16.44
C PRO A 520 -13.78 -29.55 17.32
N LEU A 521 -14.18 -29.46 18.59
CA LEU A 521 -13.74 -28.41 19.52
C LEU A 521 -12.55 -28.86 20.39
N SER A 522 -11.93 -29.99 20.06
CA SER A 522 -10.77 -30.51 20.78
C SER A 522 -9.47 -29.77 20.42
N PRO A 523 -8.46 -29.77 21.33
CA PRO A 523 -7.13 -29.26 21.02
C PRO A 523 -6.47 -29.92 19.79
N GLU A 524 -6.80 -31.20 19.51
CA GLU A 524 -6.24 -32.00 18.42
C GLU A 524 -6.75 -31.59 17.03
N ASN A 525 -7.95 -30.98 16.94
CA ASN A 525 -8.44 -30.46 15.67
C ASN A 525 -7.55 -29.30 15.20
N ALA A 526 -7.11 -29.29 13.95
CA ALA A 526 -6.23 -28.27 13.41
C ALA A 526 -7.00 -27.16 12.68
N LEU A 527 -6.48 -25.93 12.75
CA LEU A 527 -6.84 -24.84 11.85
C LEU A 527 -5.73 -24.69 10.80
N VAL A 528 -6.04 -24.96 9.54
CA VAL A 528 -5.06 -24.84 8.45
C VAL A 528 -5.46 -23.70 7.52
N ILE A 529 -4.74 -22.59 7.64
CA ILE A 529 -4.92 -21.40 6.80
C ILE A 529 -3.88 -21.43 5.70
N MET A 530 -4.30 -21.24 4.45
CA MET A 530 -3.40 -21.34 3.31
C MET A 530 -3.76 -20.31 2.24
N THR A 531 -2.74 -19.84 1.55
CA THR A 531 -2.84 -18.89 0.44
C THR A 531 -2.70 -19.59 -0.90
N GLY A 532 -3.27 -19.00 -1.95
CA GLY A 532 -3.04 -19.44 -3.33
C GLY A 532 -1.65 -19.01 -3.83
N PRO A 533 -1.06 -19.70 -4.82
CA PRO A 533 0.20 -19.29 -5.42
C PRO A 533 0.15 -17.91 -6.10
N LEU A 534 -1.01 -17.52 -6.63
CA LEU A 534 -1.18 -16.20 -7.26
C LEU A 534 -1.43 -15.09 -6.23
N CYS A 535 -1.66 -15.44 -4.97
CA CYS A 535 -1.90 -14.50 -3.88
C CYS A 535 -0.65 -13.66 -3.60
N GLY A 536 -0.83 -12.34 -3.41
CA GLY A 536 0.27 -11.39 -3.27
C GLY A 536 0.94 -10.98 -4.60
N THR A 537 0.39 -11.41 -5.74
CA THR A 537 0.80 -10.94 -7.07
C THR A 537 -0.15 -9.89 -7.63
N LEU A 538 0.09 -9.47 -8.88
CA LEU A 538 -0.75 -8.54 -9.63
C LEU A 538 -1.94 -9.23 -10.33
N VAL A 539 -2.07 -10.56 -10.23
CA VAL A 539 -3.21 -11.28 -10.82
C VAL A 539 -4.50 -10.78 -10.19
N PRO A 540 -5.49 -10.33 -10.97
CA PRO A 540 -6.76 -9.90 -10.45
C PRO A 540 -7.44 -10.97 -9.61
N THR A 541 -8.17 -10.52 -8.59
CA THR A 541 -9.07 -11.35 -7.77
C THR A 541 -8.41 -12.54 -7.04
N SER A 542 -7.07 -12.56 -6.95
CA SER A 542 -6.27 -13.65 -6.36
C SER A 542 -5.87 -13.46 -4.89
N SER A 543 -6.46 -12.49 -4.19
CA SER A 543 -6.12 -12.13 -2.80
C SER A 543 -6.83 -12.96 -1.73
N ARG A 544 -7.63 -13.95 -2.13
CA ARG A 544 -8.42 -14.72 -1.18
C ARG A 544 -7.54 -15.63 -0.31
N THR A 545 -8.06 -16.01 0.85
CA THR A 545 -7.40 -16.92 1.79
C THR A 545 -8.40 -17.96 2.25
N CYS A 546 -7.98 -19.22 2.33
CA CYS A 546 -8.84 -20.30 2.82
C CYS A 546 -8.40 -20.81 4.19
N LEU A 547 -9.34 -21.39 4.92
CA LEU A 547 -9.17 -22.10 6.17
C LEU A 547 -9.81 -23.48 6.03
N VAL A 548 -9.09 -24.54 6.38
CA VAL A 548 -9.60 -25.91 6.45
C VAL A 548 -9.57 -26.42 7.88
N SER A 549 -10.67 -27.04 8.32
CA SER A 549 -10.77 -27.72 9.61
C SER A 549 -11.90 -28.76 9.64
N LYS A 550 -12.09 -29.45 10.77
CA LYS A 550 -13.29 -30.24 11.06
C LYS A 550 -14.34 -29.36 11.72
N SER A 551 -15.55 -29.36 11.19
CA SER A 551 -16.62 -28.45 11.59
C SER A 551 -17.25 -28.85 12.94
N PRO A 552 -17.42 -27.93 13.91
CA PRO A 552 -18.26 -28.17 15.09
C PRO A 552 -19.76 -28.12 14.78
N HIS A 553 -20.13 -27.55 13.64
CA HIS A 553 -21.51 -27.50 13.19
C HIS A 553 -21.95 -28.86 12.64
N THR A 554 -21.22 -29.35 11.63
CA THR A 554 -21.61 -30.53 10.85
C THR A 554 -20.85 -31.79 11.21
N GLY A 555 -19.65 -31.69 11.80
CA GLY A 555 -18.73 -32.82 11.99
C GLY A 555 -17.93 -33.21 10.74
N THR A 556 -18.18 -32.60 9.58
CA THR A 556 -17.44 -32.86 8.34
C THR A 556 -16.13 -32.07 8.27
N ILE A 557 -15.25 -32.40 7.33
CA ILE A 557 -14.26 -31.43 6.85
C ILE A 557 -14.98 -30.23 6.21
N PHE A 558 -14.43 -29.05 6.37
CA PHE A 558 -14.86 -27.88 5.62
C PHE A 558 -13.68 -27.03 5.20
N GLU A 559 -13.88 -26.31 4.11
CA GLU A 559 -13.08 -25.15 3.77
C GLU A 559 -13.97 -23.90 3.90
N SER A 560 -13.39 -22.80 4.37
CA SER A 560 -14.02 -21.47 4.42
C SER A 560 -13.04 -20.43 3.87
N ASN A 561 -13.58 -19.41 3.21
CA ASN A 561 -12.81 -18.47 2.41
C ASN A 561 -13.08 -17.03 2.85
N VAL A 562 -12.07 -16.16 2.78
CA VAL A 562 -12.23 -14.72 2.94
C VAL A 562 -11.44 -13.94 1.88
N GLY A 563 -11.96 -12.78 1.49
CA GLY A 563 -11.27 -11.81 0.64
C GLY A 563 -10.41 -10.83 1.43
N GLY A 564 -10.25 -9.62 0.90
CA GLY A 564 -9.45 -8.57 1.54
C GLY A 564 -7.97 -8.65 1.20
N ALA A 565 -7.11 -8.46 2.19
CA ALA A 565 -5.66 -8.36 2.04
C ALA A 565 -4.87 -9.29 2.98
N ILE A 566 -5.52 -10.11 3.79
CA ILE A 566 -4.84 -11.03 4.73
C ILE A 566 -3.94 -12.05 4.03
N GLY A 567 -4.39 -12.63 2.91
CA GLY A 567 -3.62 -13.61 2.14
C GLY A 567 -2.32 -13.05 1.57
N PRO A 568 -2.37 -11.91 0.86
CA PRO A 568 -1.17 -11.19 0.44
C PRO A 568 -0.23 -10.90 1.61
N GLU A 569 -0.76 -10.45 2.76
CA GLU A 569 0.06 -10.12 3.93
C GLU A 569 0.82 -11.33 4.49
N VAL A 570 0.18 -12.52 4.53
CA VAL A 570 0.84 -13.80 4.89
C VAL A 570 1.97 -14.12 3.91
N LYS A 571 1.76 -13.89 2.62
CA LYS A 571 2.78 -14.10 1.58
C LYS A 571 3.93 -13.11 1.67
N PHE A 572 3.64 -11.86 1.97
CA PHE A 572 4.64 -10.82 2.16
C PHE A 572 5.48 -11.08 3.40
N ALA A 573 4.88 -11.61 4.47
CA ALA A 573 5.57 -12.04 5.67
C ALA A 573 6.46 -13.29 5.47
N GLY A 574 6.38 -13.95 4.31
CA GLY A 574 7.28 -15.06 3.96
C GLY A 574 6.70 -16.46 4.18
N TYR A 575 5.37 -16.59 4.28
CA TYR A 575 4.71 -17.88 4.48
C TYR A 575 3.65 -18.15 3.41
N ASP A 576 3.47 -19.43 3.04
CA ASP A 576 2.37 -19.91 2.20
C ASP A 576 1.11 -20.16 3.01
N GLY A 577 1.24 -20.38 4.33
CA GLY A 577 0.14 -20.62 5.24
C GLY A 577 0.58 -20.88 6.69
N VAL A 578 -0.41 -21.16 7.54
CA VAL A 578 -0.27 -21.39 8.98
C VAL A 578 -1.10 -22.61 9.38
N VAL A 579 -0.50 -23.53 10.14
CA VAL A 579 -1.13 -24.71 10.75
C VAL A 579 -1.13 -24.50 12.25
N ILE A 580 -2.31 -24.49 12.86
CA ILE A 580 -2.49 -24.24 14.29
C ILE A 580 -3.14 -25.46 14.95
N THR A 581 -2.53 -25.94 16.02
CA THR A 581 -2.99 -27.06 16.86
C THR A 581 -2.94 -26.68 18.33
N GLY A 582 -3.43 -27.55 19.21
CA GLY A 582 -3.44 -27.31 20.65
C GLY A 582 -4.49 -26.29 21.06
N LYS A 583 -4.38 -25.86 22.32
CA LYS A 583 -5.22 -24.87 23.00
C LYS A 583 -4.35 -24.09 23.99
N ALA A 584 -4.43 -22.76 23.94
CA ALA A 584 -3.75 -21.89 24.88
C ALA A 584 -4.44 -21.92 26.26
N ASP A 585 -3.69 -21.67 27.33
CA ASP A 585 -4.19 -21.60 28.71
C ASP A 585 -5.05 -20.35 28.98
N ARG A 586 -4.81 -19.28 28.22
CA ARG A 586 -5.53 -18.00 28.26
C ARG A 586 -5.81 -17.47 26.85
N PRO A 587 -6.67 -16.44 26.68
CA PRO A 587 -6.88 -15.79 25.39
C PRO A 587 -5.58 -15.20 24.83
N VAL A 588 -5.22 -15.61 23.61
CA VAL A 588 -4.02 -15.14 22.90
C VAL A 588 -4.36 -14.68 21.47
N TYR A 589 -3.47 -13.88 20.88
CA TYR A 589 -3.44 -13.68 19.43
C TYR A 589 -2.09 -14.08 18.85
N LEU A 590 -2.08 -14.61 17.63
CA LEU A 590 -0.85 -14.93 16.90
C LEU A 590 -0.38 -13.69 16.15
N ARG A 591 0.78 -13.16 16.52
CA ARG A 591 1.46 -12.05 15.82
C ARG A 591 2.43 -12.61 14.79
N ILE A 592 2.33 -12.15 13.54
CA ILE A 592 3.27 -12.47 12.46
C ILE A 592 3.75 -11.15 11.85
N GLU A 593 5.00 -10.77 12.13
CA GLU A 593 5.70 -9.67 11.47
C GLU A 593 6.96 -10.18 10.78
N ASP A 594 6.85 -10.49 9.49
CA ASP A 594 7.92 -11.16 8.72
C ASP A 594 8.45 -12.41 9.46
N ASP A 595 9.73 -12.45 9.83
CA ASP A 595 10.34 -13.55 10.58
C ASP A 595 10.04 -13.53 12.09
N HIS A 596 9.45 -12.45 12.62
CA HIS A 596 9.07 -12.35 14.03
C HIS A 596 7.66 -12.90 14.24
N VAL A 597 7.56 -14.07 14.87
CA VAL A 597 6.29 -14.75 15.13
C VAL A 597 6.17 -15.08 16.62
N SER A 598 5.10 -14.62 17.26
CA SER A 598 4.86 -14.79 18.69
C SER A 598 3.38 -15.00 19.02
N LEU A 599 3.13 -15.63 20.17
CA LEU A 599 1.80 -15.68 20.79
C LEU A 599 1.73 -14.59 21.86
N GLU A 600 0.82 -13.66 21.68
CA GLU A 600 0.67 -12.47 22.52
C GLU A 600 -0.63 -12.51 23.31
N ASP A 601 -0.69 -11.78 24.42
CA ASP A 601 -1.91 -11.70 25.24
C ASP A 601 -3.05 -11.01 24.49
N ALA A 602 -4.24 -11.60 24.53
CA ALA A 602 -5.45 -11.01 23.96
C ALA A 602 -6.51 -10.65 25.01
N ALA A 603 -6.17 -10.69 26.30
CA ALA A 603 -7.09 -10.32 27.38
C ALA A 603 -7.72 -8.91 27.21
N PRO A 604 -7.02 -7.87 26.73
CA PRO A 604 -7.61 -6.53 26.56
C PRO A 604 -8.81 -6.47 25.62
N VAL A 605 -8.93 -7.43 24.70
CA VAL A 605 -10.00 -7.51 23.69
C VAL A 605 -10.89 -8.74 23.87
N SER A 606 -10.76 -9.46 24.98
CA SER A 606 -11.66 -10.56 25.33
C SER A 606 -13.09 -10.03 25.49
N GLY A 607 -14.08 -10.73 24.92
CA GLY A 607 -15.48 -10.33 24.94
C GLY A 607 -15.82 -9.19 23.99
N LYS A 608 -14.84 -8.62 23.28
CA LYS A 608 -15.08 -7.54 22.30
C LYS A 608 -15.45 -8.10 20.93
N GLY A 609 -16.21 -7.31 20.18
CA GLY A 609 -16.52 -7.59 18.77
C GLY A 609 -15.28 -7.56 17.87
N ILE A 610 -15.44 -8.06 16.64
CA ILE A 610 -14.42 -8.08 15.61
C ILE A 610 -13.94 -6.65 15.31
N PHE A 611 -14.85 -5.67 15.20
CA PHE A 611 -14.48 -4.31 14.80
C PHE A 611 -13.55 -3.63 15.82
N GLU A 612 -13.84 -3.80 17.11
CA GLU A 612 -13.00 -3.29 18.19
C GLU A 612 -11.67 -4.05 18.27
N THR A 613 -11.70 -5.38 18.10
CA THR A 613 -10.51 -6.24 18.09
C THR A 613 -9.53 -5.82 17.00
N GLU A 614 -10.00 -5.62 15.77
CA GLU A 614 -9.14 -5.21 14.66
C GLU A 614 -8.58 -3.80 14.81
N LYS A 615 -9.38 -2.88 15.38
CA LYS A 615 -8.92 -1.53 15.69
C LYS A 615 -7.77 -1.57 16.71
N TRP A 616 -7.89 -2.42 17.72
CA TRP A 616 -6.83 -2.64 18.71
C TRP A 616 -5.59 -3.30 18.10
N LEU A 617 -5.74 -4.34 17.29
CA LEU A 617 -4.60 -4.97 16.60
C LEU A 617 -3.82 -3.98 15.72
N LYS A 618 -4.51 -3.03 15.08
CA LYS A 618 -3.88 -1.95 14.31
C LYS A 618 -3.11 -0.97 15.19
N SER A 619 -3.51 -0.72 16.43
CA SER A 619 -2.69 0.08 17.36
C SER A 619 -1.46 -0.68 17.85
N GLU A 620 -1.54 -2.00 17.98
CA GLU A 620 -0.42 -2.86 18.42
C GLU A 620 0.64 -3.13 17.33
N MET A 621 0.23 -3.15 16.05
CA MET A 621 1.10 -3.53 14.92
C MET A 621 1.35 -2.39 13.91
N GLY A 622 0.61 -1.29 14.03
CA GLY A 622 0.68 -0.13 13.15
C GLY A 622 -0.19 -0.22 11.89
N HIS A 623 -0.22 0.89 11.15
CA HIS A 623 -1.00 1.05 9.92
C HIS A 623 -0.42 0.18 8.78
N GLY A 624 -0.92 -1.05 8.68
CA GLY A 624 -0.46 -2.03 7.69
C GLY A 624 -0.96 -3.44 8.00
N ALA A 625 -1.12 -3.75 9.30
CA ALA A 625 -1.56 -5.07 9.74
C ALA A 625 -2.94 -5.46 9.18
N LYS A 626 -3.07 -6.75 8.89
CA LYS A 626 -4.32 -7.43 8.54
C LYS A 626 -4.59 -8.52 9.58
N SER A 627 -5.86 -8.83 9.79
CA SER A 627 -6.25 -9.75 10.87
C SER A 627 -7.33 -10.71 10.43
N LEU A 628 -7.28 -11.90 11.02
CA LEU A 628 -8.41 -12.80 11.20
C LEU A 628 -8.78 -12.74 12.68
N SER A 629 -10.02 -12.42 13.02
CA SER A 629 -10.44 -12.28 14.43
C SER A 629 -11.84 -12.83 14.66
N ILE A 630 -12.13 -13.23 15.89
CA ILE A 630 -13.46 -13.70 16.30
C ILE A 630 -14.14 -12.69 17.22
N GLY A 631 -15.46 -12.63 17.15
CA GLY A 631 -16.30 -11.93 18.13
C GLY A 631 -16.75 -12.85 19.27
N PRO A 632 -17.68 -12.38 20.12
CA PRO A 632 -18.21 -13.15 21.24
C PRO A 632 -18.84 -14.50 20.85
N ALA A 633 -19.44 -14.63 19.67
CA ALA A 633 -20.00 -15.92 19.24
C ALA A 633 -18.92 -16.98 19.07
N GLY A 634 -17.73 -16.60 18.58
CA GLY A 634 -16.58 -17.48 18.48
C GLY A 634 -16.05 -17.87 19.86
N GLU A 635 -15.89 -16.89 20.76
CA GLU A 635 -15.42 -17.12 22.14
C GLU A 635 -16.34 -18.08 22.91
N ASN A 636 -17.66 -17.98 22.68
CA ASN A 636 -18.67 -18.85 23.26
C ASN A 636 -18.91 -20.15 22.49
N MET A 637 -18.10 -20.42 21.46
CA MET A 637 -18.13 -21.65 20.66
C MET A 637 -19.49 -21.93 20.01
N VAL A 638 -20.20 -20.88 19.56
CA VAL A 638 -21.43 -21.05 18.77
C VAL A 638 -21.08 -21.82 17.48
N PRO A 639 -21.67 -23.00 17.21
CA PRO A 639 -21.29 -23.88 16.10
C PRO A 639 -21.23 -23.24 14.71
N TYR A 640 -21.96 -22.15 14.47
CA TYR A 640 -21.96 -21.37 13.24
C TYR A 640 -21.32 -19.97 13.40
N ALA A 641 -20.34 -19.86 14.30
CA ALA A 641 -19.53 -18.66 14.45
C ALA A 641 -18.49 -18.50 13.32
N CYS A 642 -18.27 -17.25 12.92
CA CYS A 642 -17.38 -16.83 11.84
C CYS A 642 -16.03 -16.34 12.34
N VAL A 643 -15.09 -16.21 11.42
CA VAL A 643 -13.86 -15.44 11.60
C VAL A 643 -13.90 -14.24 10.65
N GLY A 644 -13.79 -13.03 11.20
CA GLY A 644 -13.84 -11.78 10.46
C GLY A 644 -12.46 -11.26 10.07
N SER A 645 -12.43 -10.50 8.99
CA SER A 645 -11.27 -9.81 8.44
C SER A 645 -11.70 -8.45 7.89
N GLU A 646 -10.92 -7.42 8.22
CA GLU A 646 -11.11 -6.05 7.73
C GLU A 646 -12.55 -5.53 7.89
N ALA A 647 -13.06 -5.72 9.11
CA ALA A 647 -14.42 -5.55 9.59
C ALA A 647 -15.43 -6.53 8.96
N TYR A 648 -15.75 -6.36 7.67
CA TYR A 648 -16.96 -6.93 7.07
C TYR A 648 -16.72 -8.20 6.23
N ARG A 649 -15.48 -8.66 6.06
CA ARG A 649 -15.19 -9.88 5.27
C ARG A 649 -15.16 -11.08 6.19
N GLN A 650 -15.96 -12.11 5.91
CA GLN A 650 -16.14 -13.25 6.81
C GLN A 650 -15.67 -14.57 6.19
N MET A 651 -14.96 -15.38 6.98
CA MET A 651 -14.91 -16.84 6.81
C MET A 651 -16.18 -17.43 7.43
N GLY A 652 -17.27 -17.37 6.67
CA GLY A 652 -18.62 -17.41 7.23
C GLY A 652 -19.12 -18.77 7.74
N ARG A 653 -18.84 -19.86 7.04
CA ARG A 653 -19.63 -21.09 7.21
C ARG A 653 -18.90 -22.21 7.94
N ALA A 654 -19.70 -23.10 8.55
CA ALA A 654 -19.25 -24.32 9.22
C ALA A 654 -18.41 -24.14 10.50
N GLY A 655 -18.41 -22.95 11.11
CA GLY A 655 -18.02 -22.80 12.51
C GLY A 655 -16.54 -22.53 12.79
N ALA A 656 -15.81 -21.92 11.85
CA ALA A 656 -14.39 -21.58 12.06
C ALA A 656 -14.17 -20.74 13.33
N GLY A 657 -15.09 -19.82 13.64
CA GLY A 657 -15.00 -18.96 14.81
C GLY A 657 -15.07 -19.71 16.13
N ALA A 658 -15.89 -20.77 16.21
CA ALA A 658 -15.97 -21.61 17.40
C ALA A 658 -14.68 -22.41 17.63
N ILE A 659 -13.99 -22.80 16.56
CA ILE A 659 -12.72 -23.50 16.66
C ILE A 659 -11.64 -22.55 17.20
N PHE A 660 -11.59 -21.30 16.72
CA PHE A 660 -10.74 -20.25 17.29
C PHE A 660 -10.99 -20.09 18.80
N GLY A 661 -12.25 -19.93 19.21
CA GLY A 661 -12.62 -19.79 20.63
C GLY A 661 -12.27 -21.02 21.48
N SER A 662 -12.53 -22.24 20.98
CA SER A 662 -12.19 -23.48 21.70
C SER A 662 -10.71 -23.60 22.04
N LYS A 663 -9.86 -22.96 21.23
CA LYS A 663 -8.41 -22.92 21.36
C LYS A 663 -7.88 -21.72 22.15
N ASN A 664 -8.77 -20.85 22.64
CA ASN A 664 -8.44 -19.55 23.22
C ASN A 664 -7.65 -18.64 22.26
N LEU A 665 -7.85 -18.77 20.94
CA LEU A 665 -7.23 -17.93 19.93
C LEU A 665 -8.20 -16.82 19.52
N LYS A 666 -7.94 -15.59 19.96
CA LYS A 666 -8.79 -14.42 19.65
C LYS A 666 -8.57 -13.91 18.23
N ALA A 667 -7.33 -13.91 17.76
CA ALA A 667 -6.98 -13.40 16.44
C ALA A 667 -5.66 -13.95 15.90
N ILE A 668 -5.47 -13.80 14.59
CA ILE A 668 -4.19 -13.91 13.90
C ILE A 668 -3.97 -12.57 13.23
N ALA A 669 -2.87 -11.90 13.53
CA ALA A 669 -2.55 -10.57 13.01
C ALA A 669 -1.21 -10.62 12.28
N VAL A 670 -1.21 -10.14 11.03
CA VAL A 670 -0.11 -10.31 10.09
C VAL A 670 0.29 -8.97 9.51
N LYS A 671 1.60 -8.76 9.38
CA LYS A 671 2.20 -7.64 8.66
C LYS A 671 3.45 -8.13 7.96
N GLY A 672 3.47 -8.01 6.64
CA GLY A 672 4.53 -8.51 5.79
C GLY A 672 5.13 -7.40 4.94
N THR A 673 6.45 -7.39 4.80
CA THR A 673 7.16 -6.37 4.04
C THR A 673 7.81 -6.88 2.75
N GLY A 674 7.77 -8.20 2.53
CA GLY A 674 8.28 -8.84 1.31
C GLY A 674 7.35 -8.72 0.09
N GLY A 675 7.70 -9.46 -0.97
CA GLY A 675 6.91 -9.52 -2.22
C GLY A 675 6.95 -10.91 -2.84
N VAL A 676 5.98 -11.27 -3.68
CA VAL A 676 5.94 -12.59 -4.34
C VAL A 676 6.74 -12.55 -5.63
N GLN A 677 7.62 -13.53 -5.83
CA GLN A 677 8.46 -13.61 -7.03
C GLN A 677 7.77 -14.43 -8.12
N VAL A 678 8.04 -14.09 -9.38
CA VAL A 678 7.58 -14.80 -10.56
C VAL A 678 8.78 -15.11 -11.45
N ALA A 679 8.66 -16.12 -12.30
CA ALA A 679 9.76 -16.58 -13.14
C ALA A 679 10.27 -15.51 -14.12
N ASP A 680 9.35 -14.80 -14.77
CA ASP A 680 9.64 -13.69 -15.66
C ASP A 680 8.54 -12.63 -15.49
N MET A 681 8.92 -11.46 -14.96
CA MET A 681 7.95 -10.40 -14.69
C MET A 681 7.34 -9.82 -15.97
N GLY A 682 8.10 -9.74 -17.08
CA GLY A 682 7.60 -9.20 -18.34
C GLY A 682 6.54 -10.12 -18.96
N VAL A 683 6.83 -11.42 -19.03
CA VAL A 683 5.88 -12.44 -19.52
C VAL A 683 4.64 -12.52 -18.62
N PHE A 684 4.86 -12.57 -17.30
CA PHE A 684 3.76 -12.66 -16.34
C PHE A 684 2.87 -11.41 -16.39
N TRP A 685 3.45 -10.21 -16.41
CA TRP A 685 2.70 -8.96 -16.51
C TRP A 685 1.91 -8.85 -17.81
N GLY A 686 2.49 -9.28 -18.93
CA GLY A 686 1.80 -9.35 -20.22
C GLY A 686 0.54 -10.21 -20.15
N LYS A 687 0.64 -11.41 -19.57
CA LYS A 687 -0.52 -12.31 -19.37
C LYS A 687 -1.55 -11.77 -18.40
N VAL A 688 -1.11 -11.19 -17.28
CA VAL A 688 -2.00 -10.54 -16.31
C VAL A 688 -2.78 -9.41 -16.95
N THR A 689 -2.12 -8.56 -17.74
CA THR A 689 -2.75 -7.41 -18.38
C THR A 689 -3.74 -7.83 -19.45
N ASP A 690 -3.36 -8.79 -20.31
CA ASP A 690 -4.26 -9.37 -21.31
C ASP A 690 -5.54 -9.87 -20.66
N TYR A 691 -5.47 -10.80 -19.71
CA TYR A 691 -6.68 -11.37 -19.09
C TYR A 691 -7.49 -10.38 -18.24
N LYS A 692 -6.83 -9.39 -17.63
CA LYS A 692 -7.53 -8.30 -16.95
C LYS A 692 -8.43 -7.53 -17.93
N GLU A 693 -7.97 -7.29 -19.16
CA GLU A 693 -8.68 -6.46 -20.15
C GLU A 693 -9.61 -7.29 -21.05
N SER A 694 -9.13 -8.43 -21.56
CA SER A 694 -9.86 -9.28 -22.50
C SER A 694 -10.92 -10.16 -21.82
N ASN A 695 -10.80 -10.41 -20.52
CA ASN A 695 -11.69 -11.31 -19.80
C ASN A 695 -12.35 -10.66 -18.58
N LEU A 696 -11.60 -10.11 -17.63
CA LEU A 696 -12.17 -9.63 -16.37
C LEU A 696 -12.97 -8.33 -16.52
N LEU A 697 -12.39 -7.28 -17.10
CA LEU A 697 -13.01 -5.95 -17.22
C LEU A 697 -13.84 -5.83 -18.52
N THR A 698 -14.65 -6.85 -18.78
CA THR A 698 -15.56 -6.91 -19.93
C THR A 698 -16.98 -6.55 -19.50
N GLU A 699 -17.81 -6.06 -20.43
CA GLU A 699 -19.22 -5.72 -20.15
C GLU A 699 -19.97 -6.88 -19.48
N ALA A 700 -19.72 -8.11 -19.93
CA ALA A 700 -20.31 -9.34 -19.39
C ALA A 700 -19.95 -9.61 -17.91
N ASN A 701 -18.87 -9.05 -17.38
CA ASN A 701 -18.43 -9.23 -15.98
C ASN A 701 -18.68 -8.00 -15.10
N MET A 702 -19.01 -6.84 -15.69
CA MET A 702 -19.20 -5.59 -14.93
C MET A 702 -20.44 -5.58 -14.04
N TRP A 703 -21.37 -6.55 -14.21
CA TRP A 703 -22.52 -6.73 -13.31
C TRP A 703 -22.08 -6.86 -11.85
N ALA A 704 -20.95 -7.53 -11.57
CA ALA A 704 -20.46 -7.75 -10.21
C ALA A 704 -20.07 -6.44 -9.51
N LYS A 705 -19.75 -5.39 -10.27
CA LYS A 705 -19.49 -4.05 -9.75
C LYS A 705 -20.76 -3.20 -9.71
N ASN A 706 -21.52 -3.22 -10.81
CA ASN A 706 -22.63 -2.29 -11.02
C ASN A 706 -23.87 -2.67 -10.19
N GLU A 707 -24.18 -3.97 -10.14
CA GLU A 707 -25.34 -4.50 -9.43
C GLU A 707 -24.92 -5.23 -8.14
N GLY A 708 -23.75 -5.87 -8.16
CA GLY A 708 -23.31 -6.76 -7.09
C GLY A 708 -24.16 -8.02 -6.96
N THR A 709 -23.96 -8.79 -5.90
CA THR A 709 -24.81 -9.97 -5.64
C THR A 709 -26.30 -9.66 -5.40
N PRO A 710 -26.73 -8.48 -4.89
CA PRO A 710 -28.16 -8.17 -4.70
C PRO A 710 -29.05 -8.34 -5.93
N VAL A 711 -28.48 -8.34 -7.15
CA VAL A 711 -29.22 -8.64 -8.39
C VAL A 711 -29.91 -10.00 -8.37
N LEU A 712 -29.36 -10.93 -7.58
CA LEU A 712 -29.91 -12.26 -7.42
C LEU A 712 -31.24 -12.26 -6.66
N MET A 713 -31.60 -11.18 -5.95
CA MET A 713 -32.91 -11.03 -5.30
C MET A 713 -34.04 -11.14 -6.31
N ASP A 714 -33.97 -10.40 -7.42
CA ASP A 714 -34.99 -10.45 -8.45
C ASP A 714 -34.92 -11.73 -9.27
N ILE A 715 -33.71 -12.10 -9.72
CA ILE A 715 -33.51 -13.30 -10.56
C ILE A 715 -34.07 -14.55 -9.88
N THR A 716 -33.71 -14.79 -8.62
CA THR A 716 -34.16 -15.99 -7.91
C THR A 716 -35.64 -15.95 -7.59
N ASN A 717 -36.21 -14.77 -7.39
CA ASN A 717 -37.63 -14.60 -7.14
C ASN A 717 -38.46 -14.82 -8.42
N GLU A 718 -38.00 -14.32 -9.56
CA GLU A 718 -38.63 -14.57 -10.87
C GLU A 718 -38.57 -16.05 -11.26
N MET A 719 -37.44 -16.71 -11.00
CA MET A 719 -37.30 -18.16 -11.13
C MET A 719 -38.19 -18.95 -10.16
N GLY A 720 -38.70 -18.31 -9.10
CA GLY A 720 -39.50 -18.94 -8.06
C GLY A 720 -38.70 -19.85 -7.14
N ILE A 721 -37.40 -19.60 -6.97
CA ILE A 721 -36.48 -20.36 -6.11
C ILE A 721 -35.92 -19.52 -4.97
N HIS A 722 -36.59 -18.42 -4.61
CA HIS A 722 -36.16 -17.47 -3.58
C HIS A 722 -36.73 -17.84 -2.21
N PRO A 723 -35.92 -18.29 -1.24
CA PRO A 723 -36.42 -18.71 0.07
C PRO A 723 -37.17 -17.60 0.80
N THR A 724 -38.43 -17.89 1.11
CA THR A 724 -39.33 -17.01 1.87
C THR A 724 -39.96 -17.76 3.02
N ARG A 725 -39.98 -17.13 4.21
CA ARG A 725 -40.57 -17.67 5.45
C ARG A 725 -40.12 -19.11 5.73
N ASN A 726 -38.84 -19.27 6.07
CA ASN A 726 -38.18 -20.56 6.31
C ASN A 726 -38.42 -21.59 5.19
N TYR A 727 -38.10 -21.27 3.92
CA TYR A 727 -38.33 -22.15 2.77
C TYR A 727 -39.77 -22.65 2.60
N SER A 728 -40.77 -21.91 3.08
CA SER A 728 -42.17 -22.30 2.87
C SER A 728 -42.70 -21.89 1.50
N ALA A 729 -42.09 -20.88 0.87
CA ALA A 729 -42.38 -20.41 -0.48
C ALA A 729 -41.10 -19.98 -1.22
N GLY A 730 -41.17 -19.96 -2.56
CA GLY A 730 -40.08 -19.57 -3.46
C GLY A 730 -40.16 -18.14 -4.00
N ILE A 731 -41.10 -17.33 -3.49
CA ILE A 731 -41.30 -15.92 -3.88
C ILE A 731 -41.49 -15.07 -2.63
N ASN A 732 -40.86 -13.90 -2.61
CA ASN A 732 -41.09 -12.82 -1.66
C ASN A 732 -41.70 -11.61 -2.39
N PRO A 733 -42.98 -11.28 -2.14
CA PRO A 733 -43.59 -10.07 -2.70
C PRO A 733 -42.89 -8.76 -2.30
N GLY A 734 -42.17 -8.73 -1.17
CA GLY A 734 -41.46 -7.56 -0.66
C GLY A 734 -40.00 -7.44 -1.10
N ARG A 735 -39.52 -8.28 -2.03
CA ARG A 735 -38.12 -8.32 -2.48
C ARG A 735 -37.58 -6.98 -2.99
N ASN A 736 -38.44 -6.13 -3.56
CA ASN A 736 -38.09 -4.85 -4.15
C ASN A 736 -37.59 -3.81 -3.13
N LYS A 737 -37.73 -4.13 -1.84
CA LYS A 737 -37.16 -3.34 -0.75
C LYS A 737 -35.74 -3.76 -0.40
N LEU A 738 -35.22 -4.83 -1.01
CA LEU A 738 -33.98 -5.51 -0.66
C LEU A 738 -33.08 -5.78 -1.89
N ASP A 739 -33.54 -5.49 -3.10
CA ASP A 739 -32.85 -5.77 -4.37
C ASP A 739 -31.67 -4.80 -4.67
N SER A 740 -31.07 -4.91 -5.86
CA SER A 740 -30.00 -4.00 -6.29
C SER A 740 -30.43 -2.53 -6.24
N GLU A 741 -31.67 -2.20 -6.61
CA GLU A 741 -32.15 -0.82 -6.63
C GLU A 741 -32.17 -0.25 -5.21
N ALA A 742 -32.70 -1.03 -4.25
CA ALA A 742 -32.70 -0.66 -2.84
C ALA A 742 -31.28 -0.49 -2.27
N ILE A 743 -30.34 -1.38 -2.62
CA ILE A 743 -28.93 -1.29 -2.20
C ILE A 743 -28.24 -0.07 -2.81
N ASN A 744 -28.43 0.18 -4.10
CA ASN A 744 -27.84 1.31 -4.80
C ASN A 744 -28.35 2.65 -4.27
N ALA A 745 -29.61 2.71 -3.81
CA ALA A 745 -30.17 3.91 -3.18
C ALA A 745 -29.48 4.32 -1.87
N VAL A 746 -28.80 3.40 -1.19
CA VAL A 746 -28.10 3.63 0.10
C VAL A 746 -26.58 3.45 0.00
N LYS A 747 -26.05 3.19 -1.20
CA LYS A 747 -24.62 2.99 -1.45
C LYS A 747 -23.87 4.32 -1.40
N ILE A 748 -22.79 4.36 -0.63
CA ILE A 748 -21.92 5.53 -0.44
C ILE A 748 -20.50 5.33 -0.96
N GLY A 749 -20.15 4.12 -1.42
CA GLY A 749 -18.86 3.85 -2.05
C GLY A 749 -18.65 2.39 -2.44
N ASP A 750 -17.52 2.14 -3.11
CA ASP A 750 -17.05 0.82 -3.48
C ASP A 750 -15.82 0.43 -2.65
N ARG A 751 -15.68 -0.87 -2.36
CA ARG A 751 -14.49 -1.43 -1.73
C ARG A 751 -13.99 -2.66 -2.49
N ALA A 752 -12.69 -2.68 -2.73
CA ALA A 752 -12.00 -3.77 -3.41
C ALA A 752 -11.19 -4.62 -2.43
N CYS A 753 -11.09 -5.92 -2.72
CA CYS A 753 -10.04 -6.77 -2.16
C CYS A 753 -8.68 -6.39 -2.77
N ALA A 754 -7.57 -6.81 -2.15
CA ALA A 754 -6.24 -6.54 -2.68
C ALA A 754 -6.09 -7.06 -4.13
N SER A 755 -5.41 -6.28 -4.97
CA SER A 755 -5.19 -6.54 -6.40
C SER A 755 -6.47 -6.71 -7.26
N CYS A 756 -7.66 -6.39 -6.75
CA CYS A 756 -8.91 -6.58 -7.49
C CYS A 756 -9.39 -5.29 -8.18
N PRO A 757 -9.40 -5.21 -9.52
CA PRO A 757 -9.90 -4.04 -10.24
C PRO A 757 -11.44 -4.00 -10.37
N LEU A 758 -12.16 -5.09 -10.06
CA LEU A 758 -13.63 -5.12 -10.12
C LEU A 758 -14.28 -4.24 -9.04
N GLY A 759 -13.80 -4.33 -7.79
CA GLY A 759 -14.32 -3.53 -6.67
C GLY A 759 -15.79 -3.79 -6.33
N CYS A 760 -16.22 -5.05 -6.21
CA CYS A 760 -17.62 -5.44 -6.00
C CYS A 760 -18.23 -5.07 -4.62
N GLY A 761 -17.42 -4.67 -3.64
CA GLY A 761 -17.90 -4.47 -2.27
C GLY A 761 -18.73 -3.19 -2.17
N ASN A 762 -20.04 -3.33 -1.96
CA ASN A 762 -20.94 -2.20 -1.79
C ASN A 762 -20.82 -1.63 -0.37
N PHE A 763 -20.27 -0.43 -0.20
CA PHE A 763 -20.29 0.24 1.11
C PHE A 763 -21.58 1.04 1.24
N THR A 764 -22.45 0.65 2.17
CA THR A 764 -23.82 1.18 2.31
C THR A 764 -24.04 1.87 3.64
N SER A 765 -24.92 2.87 3.66
CA SER A 765 -25.24 3.65 4.86
C SER A 765 -26.70 4.11 4.88
N ILE A 766 -27.44 3.74 5.92
CA ILE A 766 -28.81 4.20 6.16
C ILE A 766 -29.01 4.47 7.65
N ASN A 767 -29.56 5.64 8.01
CA ASN A 767 -29.94 6.00 9.38
C ASN A 767 -28.87 5.69 10.46
N GLY A 768 -27.59 5.92 10.13
CA GLY A 768 -26.45 5.71 11.02
C GLY A 768 -25.88 4.29 11.06
N VAL A 769 -26.47 3.33 10.34
CA VAL A 769 -25.95 1.96 10.19
C VAL A 769 -25.10 1.88 8.94
N GLN A 770 -23.87 1.38 9.09
CA GLN A 770 -22.92 1.23 7.98
C GLN A 770 -22.39 -0.20 7.89
N VAL A 771 -22.42 -0.78 6.69
CA VAL A 771 -21.89 -2.11 6.39
C VAL A 771 -21.23 -2.14 5.01
N GLU A 772 -20.38 -3.14 4.78
CA GLU A 772 -20.05 -3.60 3.43
C GLU A 772 -21.02 -4.74 3.05
N GLY A 773 -21.76 -4.59 1.96
CA GLY A 773 -22.94 -5.37 1.63
C GLY A 773 -24.24 -4.62 2.01
N PRO A 774 -25.29 -5.31 2.48
CA PRO A 774 -25.37 -6.75 2.65
C PRO A 774 -25.29 -7.50 1.30
N GLU A 775 -24.67 -8.68 1.30
CA GLU A 775 -24.65 -9.57 0.13
C GLU A 775 -26.00 -10.30 -0.01
N TYR A 776 -26.27 -10.85 -1.20
CA TYR A 776 -27.51 -11.59 -1.51
C TYR A 776 -27.91 -12.63 -0.46
N GLU A 777 -26.96 -13.45 -0.01
CA GLU A 777 -27.22 -14.48 0.99
C GLU A 777 -27.73 -13.89 2.30
N THR A 778 -27.18 -12.75 2.73
CA THR A 778 -27.69 -12.03 3.93
C THR A 778 -29.06 -11.41 3.67
N LEU A 779 -29.25 -10.78 2.51
CA LEU A 779 -30.52 -10.16 2.11
C LEU A 779 -31.66 -11.18 2.03
N CYS A 780 -31.37 -12.40 1.58
CA CYS A 780 -32.36 -13.46 1.52
C CYS A 780 -32.53 -14.13 2.89
N MET A 781 -31.47 -14.64 3.50
CA MET A 781 -31.58 -15.49 4.70
C MET A 781 -31.97 -14.70 5.96
N GLY A 782 -31.47 -13.47 6.11
CA GLY A 782 -31.89 -12.54 7.16
C GLY A 782 -33.07 -11.64 6.76
N GLY A 783 -33.29 -11.43 5.46
CA GLY A 783 -34.44 -10.68 4.94
C GLY A 783 -35.62 -11.58 4.61
N SER A 784 -35.76 -11.96 3.34
CA SER A 784 -36.90 -12.70 2.78
C SER A 784 -37.28 -13.97 3.54
N ASN A 785 -36.30 -14.77 3.96
CA ASN A 785 -36.52 -16.02 4.67
C ASN A 785 -37.08 -15.78 6.09
N CYS A 786 -36.85 -14.59 6.66
CA CYS A 786 -37.46 -14.10 7.91
C CYS A 786 -38.65 -13.15 7.64
N GLU A 787 -39.05 -12.96 6.38
CA GLU A 787 -40.01 -11.95 5.90
C GLU A 787 -39.67 -10.51 6.36
N MET A 788 -38.40 -10.25 6.64
CA MET A 788 -37.90 -8.93 7.05
C MET A 788 -37.68 -8.05 5.82
N ASN A 789 -38.77 -7.49 5.30
CA ASN A 789 -38.81 -6.62 4.12
C ASN A 789 -38.50 -5.16 4.46
N ASP A 790 -37.39 -4.95 5.19
CA ASP A 790 -36.90 -3.65 5.63
C ASP A 790 -35.37 -3.65 5.58
N LEU A 791 -34.81 -2.91 4.61
CA LEU A 791 -33.38 -2.87 4.35
C LEU A 791 -32.58 -2.37 5.56
N GLU A 792 -33.08 -1.39 6.33
CA GLU A 792 -32.38 -0.90 7.51
C GLU A 792 -32.24 -2.02 8.55
N GLN A 793 -33.31 -2.79 8.78
CA GLN A 793 -33.29 -3.88 9.75
C GLN A 793 -32.36 -5.01 9.30
N VAL A 794 -32.33 -5.32 8.00
CA VAL A 794 -31.40 -6.32 7.44
C VAL A 794 -29.94 -5.82 7.51
N MET A 795 -29.67 -4.53 7.30
CA MET A 795 -28.35 -3.94 7.50
C MET A 795 -27.92 -3.98 8.98
N ARG A 796 -28.84 -3.75 9.93
CA ARG A 796 -28.57 -3.90 11.37
C ARG A 796 -28.24 -5.35 11.73
N PHE A 797 -28.99 -6.30 11.19
CA PHE A 797 -28.70 -7.74 11.33
C PHE A 797 -27.32 -8.10 10.78
N ASN A 798 -26.99 -7.64 9.56
CA ASN A 798 -25.68 -7.87 8.96
C ASN A 798 -24.55 -7.32 9.84
N ARG A 799 -24.71 -6.07 10.31
CA ARG A 799 -23.70 -5.42 11.17
C ARG A 799 -23.48 -6.18 12.48
N LEU A 800 -24.55 -6.64 13.13
CA LEU A 800 -24.46 -7.42 14.37
C LEU A 800 -23.78 -8.77 14.12
N CYS A 801 -24.16 -9.48 13.05
CA CYS A 801 -23.52 -10.75 12.69
C CYS A 801 -22.03 -10.56 12.39
N ASP A 802 -21.66 -9.51 11.65
CA ASP A 802 -20.26 -9.23 11.31
C ASP A 802 -19.40 -8.92 12.53
N ASP A 803 -19.92 -8.12 13.47
CA ASP A 803 -19.15 -7.70 14.66
C ASP A 803 -19.12 -8.80 15.73
N LEU A 804 -20.25 -9.49 15.93
CA LEU A 804 -20.35 -10.57 16.92
C LEU A 804 -19.74 -11.90 16.43
N GLY A 805 -19.54 -12.03 15.12
CA GLY A 805 -18.93 -13.19 14.47
C GLY A 805 -19.91 -14.35 14.26
N LEU A 806 -21.07 -14.10 13.65
CA LEU A 806 -22.09 -15.10 13.33
C LEU A 806 -22.30 -15.24 11.81
N ASP A 807 -22.56 -16.47 11.35
CA ASP A 807 -22.91 -16.73 9.95
C ASP A 807 -24.31 -16.18 9.66
N THR A 808 -24.42 -15.18 8.79
CA THR A 808 -25.71 -14.54 8.46
C THR A 808 -26.71 -15.54 7.89
N MET A 809 -26.24 -16.56 7.16
CA MET A 809 -27.11 -17.58 6.58
C MET A 809 -27.68 -18.51 7.66
N SER A 810 -26.80 -19.06 8.50
CA SER A 810 -27.19 -20.00 9.56
C SER A 810 -27.98 -19.31 10.67
N ALA A 811 -27.61 -18.07 11.04
CA ALA A 811 -28.38 -17.25 11.97
C ALA A 811 -29.77 -16.92 11.42
N GLY A 812 -29.87 -16.46 10.16
CA GLY A 812 -31.14 -16.16 9.52
C GLY A 812 -32.05 -17.39 9.39
N ALA A 813 -31.51 -18.53 8.96
CA ALA A 813 -32.25 -19.80 8.89
C ALA A 813 -32.74 -20.28 10.27
N THR A 814 -31.91 -20.14 11.31
CA THR A 814 -32.29 -20.55 12.68
C THR A 814 -33.37 -19.65 13.26
N ILE A 815 -33.28 -18.33 13.02
CA ILE A 815 -34.30 -17.37 13.41
C ILE A 815 -35.61 -17.64 12.65
N ALA A 816 -35.55 -17.90 11.35
CA ALA A 816 -36.74 -18.23 10.55
C ALA A 816 -37.42 -19.53 11.03
N LEU A 817 -36.66 -20.55 11.44
CA LEU A 817 -37.21 -21.75 12.07
C LEU A 817 -37.94 -21.41 13.38
N ALA A 818 -37.34 -20.56 14.21
CA ALA A 818 -37.94 -20.14 15.49
C ALA A 818 -39.23 -19.32 15.29
N MET A 819 -39.29 -18.48 14.25
CA MET A 819 -40.51 -17.79 13.83
C MET A 819 -41.60 -18.78 13.41
N GLU A 820 -41.27 -19.78 12.59
CA GLU A 820 -42.22 -20.82 12.19
C GLU A 820 -42.74 -21.62 13.39
N MET A 821 -41.86 -22.02 14.31
CA MET A 821 -42.23 -22.76 15.52
C MET A 821 -43.13 -21.97 16.47
N SER A 822 -42.90 -20.64 16.56
CA SER A 822 -43.71 -19.75 17.39
C SER A 822 -45.10 -19.59 16.79
N GLU A 823 -45.20 -19.34 15.48
CA GLU A 823 -46.47 -19.20 14.78
C GLU A 823 -47.26 -20.52 14.69
N SER A 824 -46.57 -21.67 14.62
CA SER A 824 -47.21 -22.99 14.58
C SER A 824 -47.55 -23.56 15.96
N GLY A 825 -47.24 -22.84 17.05
CA GLY A 825 -47.51 -23.27 18.42
C GLY A 825 -46.66 -24.45 18.92
N ILE A 826 -45.57 -24.80 18.22
CA ILE A 826 -44.65 -25.88 18.63
C ILE A 826 -43.83 -25.43 19.85
N ARG A 827 -43.24 -24.24 19.77
CA ARG A 827 -42.45 -23.62 20.84
C ARG A 827 -42.41 -22.12 20.60
N ASP A 828 -42.84 -21.35 21.60
CA ASP A 828 -42.78 -19.88 21.54
C ASP A 828 -41.37 -19.37 21.88
N TYR A 829 -40.75 -18.71 20.91
CA TYR A 829 -39.46 -18.02 21.04
C TYR A 829 -39.62 -16.49 21.11
N GLY A 830 -40.85 -15.98 21.07
CA GLY A 830 -41.16 -14.54 21.01
C GLY A 830 -40.81 -13.91 19.66
N LEU A 831 -40.71 -14.72 18.60
CA LEU A 831 -40.33 -14.28 17.25
C LEU A 831 -41.51 -14.49 16.30
N SER A 832 -41.70 -13.58 15.35
CA SER A 832 -42.71 -13.69 14.30
C SER A 832 -42.17 -13.12 13.00
N PHE A 833 -42.63 -13.67 11.88
CA PHE A 833 -42.15 -13.23 10.57
C PHE A 833 -42.46 -11.74 10.33
N GLY A 834 -41.49 -11.00 9.78
CA GLY A 834 -41.60 -9.57 9.46
C GLY A 834 -41.73 -8.62 10.66
N LYS A 835 -41.40 -9.06 11.88
CA LYS A 835 -41.44 -8.21 13.10
C LYS A 835 -40.03 -7.91 13.64
N PRO A 836 -39.56 -6.65 13.62
CA PRO A 836 -38.14 -6.34 13.89
C PRO A 836 -37.73 -6.30 15.37
N LYS A 837 -38.67 -6.12 16.31
CA LYS A 837 -38.35 -5.82 17.72
C LYS A 837 -37.44 -6.86 18.38
N GLU A 838 -37.82 -8.13 18.31
CA GLU A 838 -37.07 -9.23 18.94
C GLU A 838 -36.04 -9.85 17.99
N TYR A 839 -36.13 -9.53 16.69
CA TYR A 839 -35.28 -10.05 15.61
C TYR A 839 -33.80 -9.64 15.76
N LEU A 840 -33.52 -8.40 16.18
CA LEU A 840 -32.15 -7.94 16.39
C LEU A 840 -31.60 -8.36 17.74
N THR A 841 -32.42 -8.28 18.80
CA THR A 841 -32.04 -8.63 20.17
C THR A 841 -31.55 -10.08 20.27
N VAL A 842 -32.20 -11.00 19.56
CA VAL A 842 -31.85 -12.42 19.65
C VAL A 842 -30.46 -12.75 19.10
N ILE A 843 -29.90 -11.91 18.23
CA ILE A 843 -28.54 -12.09 17.68
C ILE A 843 -27.49 -11.95 18.79
N GLU A 844 -27.65 -10.93 19.64
CA GLU A 844 -26.79 -10.73 20.81
C GLU A 844 -26.96 -11.88 21.81
N GLU A 845 -28.20 -12.34 22.02
CA GLU A 845 -28.48 -13.46 22.92
C GLU A 845 -27.87 -14.78 22.45
N ILE A 846 -27.84 -15.03 21.14
CA ILE A 846 -27.15 -16.15 20.52
C ILE A 846 -25.64 -16.02 20.73
N ALA A 847 -25.05 -14.88 20.35
CA ALA A 847 -23.62 -14.67 20.42
C ALA A 847 -23.06 -14.76 21.85
N HIS A 848 -23.80 -14.27 22.84
CA HIS A 848 -23.40 -14.25 24.25
C HIS A 848 -23.95 -15.44 25.06
N LEU A 849 -24.79 -16.29 24.48
CA LEU A 849 -25.50 -17.37 25.19
C LEU A 849 -26.23 -16.86 26.45
N SER A 850 -26.75 -15.63 26.40
CA SER A 850 -27.17 -14.86 27.59
C SER A 850 -28.56 -15.25 28.10
N THR A 851 -29.40 -15.85 27.26
CA THR A 851 -30.78 -16.25 27.60
C THR A 851 -31.05 -17.72 27.26
N PRO A 852 -32.09 -18.36 27.83
CA PRO A 852 -32.50 -19.69 27.42
C PRO A 852 -32.84 -19.81 25.93
N ARG A 853 -33.50 -18.79 25.35
CA ARG A 853 -33.79 -18.77 23.90
C ARG A 853 -32.52 -18.60 23.07
N GLY A 854 -31.58 -17.74 23.48
CA GLY A 854 -30.28 -17.59 22.84
C GLY A 854 -29.48 -18.89 22.82
N LYS A 855 -29.46 -19.63 23.94
CA LYS A 855 -28.82 -20.96 24.03
C LYS A 855 -29.46 -22.02 23.13
N ASP A 856 -30.78 -22.02 23.02
CA ASP A 856 -31.49 -22.91 22.10
C ASP A 856 -31.13 -22.60 20.64
N LEU A 857 -31.20 -21.32 20.26
CA LEU A 857 -30.93 -20.88 18.90
C LEU A 857 -29.45 -21.04 18.53
N ALA A 858 -28.53 -20.92 19.48
CA ALA A 858 -27.11 -21.20 19.27
C ALA A 858 -26.82 -22.63 18.80
N LEU A 859 -27.75 -23.59 18.94
CA LEU A 859 -27.56 -24.96 18.43
C LEU A 859 -27.54 -25.05 16.90
N GLY A 860 -28.15 -24.07 16.21
CA GLY A 860 -28.39 -24.10 14.77
C GLY A 860 -29.72 -24.80 14.45
N ALA A 861 -30.21 -24.60 13.24
CA ALA A 861 -31.57 -24.96 12.87
C ALA A 861 -31.81 -26.47 12.92
N ALA A 862 -30.87 -27.29 12.42
CA ALA A 862 -31.01 -28.75 12.40
C ALA A 862 -31.05 -29.36 13.81
N LYS A 863 -30.07 -29.01 14.67
CA LYS A 863 -29.99 -29.52 16.05
C LYS A 863 -31.13 -29.00 16.93
N LEU A 864 -31.55 -27.75 16.74
CA LEU A 864 -32.72 -27.19 17.42
C LEU A 864 -34.00 -27.94 17.05
N SER A 865 -34.20 -28.15 15.76
CA SER A 865 -35.33 -28.92 15.22
C SER A 865 -35.35 -30.36 15.74
N GLU A 866 -34.20 -31.04 15.79
CA GLU A 866 -34.08 -32.38 16.38
C GLU A 866 -34.41 -32.39 17.88
N LYS A 867 -33.88 -31.43 18.65
CA LYS A 867 -34.17 -31.29 20.09
C LYS A 867 -35.67 -31.18 20.39
N LEU A 868 -36.43 -30.60 19.47
CA LEU A 868 -37.89 -30.43 19.59
C LEU A 868 -38.70 -31.56 18.92
N GLY A 869 -38.04 -32.58 18.36
CA GLY A 869 -38.70 -33.69 17.68
C GLY A 869 -39.32 -33.32 16.33
N GLN A 870 -38.80 -32.28 15.66
CA GLN A 870 -39.36 -31.68 14.44
C GLN A 870 -38.38 -31.75 13.25
N LYS A 871 -37.69 -32.89 13.06
CA LYS A 871 -36.53 -33.04 12.14
C LYS A 871 -36.75 -32.49 10.72
N ASP A 872 -37.97 -32.54 10.19
CA ASP A 872 -38.31 -32.06 8.83
C ASP A 872 -38.86 -30.62 8.77
N ALA A 873 -38.66 -29.83 9.84
CA ALA A 873 -39.05 -28.42 9.90
C ALA A 873 -37.97 -27.46 9.37
N THR A 874 -36.75 -27.93 9.14
CA THR A 874 -35.62 -27.11 8.67
C THR A 874 -35.08 -27.57 7.30
N ALA A 875 -34.56 -26.63 6.51
CA ALA A 875 -33.92 -26.89 5.23
C ALA A 875 -32.40 -26.98 5.44
N HIS A 876 -31.81 -28.16 5.26
CA HIS A 876 -30.37 -28.38 5.47
C HIS A 876 -29.85 -29.60 4.71
N SER A 877 -28.52 -29.73 4.67
CA SER A 877 -27.82 -30.97 4.31
C SER A 877 -26.60 -31.12 5.21
N LYS A 878 -26.41 -32.32 5.79
CA LYS A 878 -25.39 -32.61 6.82
C LYS A 878 -25.40 -31.58 7.94
N ASP A 879 -26.60 -31.27 8.44
CA ASP A 879 -26.88 -30.26 9.49
C ASP A 879 -26.55 -28.80 9.16
N LEU A 880 -25.85 -28.52 8.06
CA LEU A 880 -25.59 -27.16 7.62
C LEU A 880 -26.82 -26.58 6.91
N GLU A 881 -27.23 -25.39 7.36
CA GLU A 881 -28.40 -24.67 6.86
C GLU A 881 -28.32 -24.39 5.37
N MET A 882 -29.46 -24.46 4.69
CA MET A 882 -29.54 -24.28 3.25
C MET A 882 -29.21 -22.83 2.84
N PRO A 883 -28.44 -22.61 1.76
CA PRO A 883 -28.25 -21.29 1.15
C PRO A 883 -29.46 -20.76 0.40
N ALA A 884 -29.45 -19.48 0.06
CA ALA A 884 -30.56 -18.70 -0.50
C ALA A 884 -31.14 -19.15 -1.86
N TYR A 885 -30.94 -20.39 -2.29
CA TYR A 885 -31.51 -20.96 -3.50
C TYR A 885 -32.27 -22.23 -3.19
N ASP A 886 -33.57 -22.25 -3.47
CA ASP A 886 -34.44 -23.40 -3.22
C ASP A 886 -34.20 -24.52 -4.24
N PRO A 887 -33.68 -25.70 -3.81
CA PRO A 887 -33.35 -26.77 -4.74
C PRO A 887 -34.57 -27.46 -5.36
N ARG A 888 -35.80 -27.19 -4.89
CA ARG A 888 -37.03 -27.76 -5.50
C ARG A 888 -37.33 -27.19 -6.89
N GLY A 889 -36.79 -26.01 -7.20
CA GLY A 889 -36.81 -25.45 -8.57
C GLY A 889 -35.50 -25.65 -9.33
N SER A 890 -34.44 -26.16 -8.70
CA SER A 890 -33.12 -26.38 -9.30
C SER A 890 -32.47 -27.67 -8.79
N TYR A 891 -32.69 -28.77 -9.51
CA TYR A 891 -32.29 -30.12 -9.05
C TYR A 891 -30.78 -30.31 -9.05
N GLY A 892 -30.05 -29.69 -9.99
CA GLY A 892 -28.59 -29.71 -10.02
C GLY A 892 -28.02 -29.08 -8.75
N MET A 893 -28.58 -27.96 -8.31
CA MET A 893 -28.20 -27.31 -7.06
C MET A 893 -28.54 -28.21 -5.85
N GLY A 894 -29.68 -28.91 -5.89
CA GLY A 894 -30.02 -29.93 -4.88
C GLY A 894 -28.97 -31.03 -4.74
N LEU A 895 -28.47 -31.57 -5.85
CA LEU A 895 -27.37 -32.55 -5.83
C LEU A 895 -26.05 -31.92 -5.35
N ALA A 896 -25.75 -30.68 -5.75
CA ALA A 896 -24.56 -29.97 -5.29
C ALA A 896 -24.55 -29.78 -3.77
N TYR A 897 -25.70 -29.42 -3.18
CA TYR A 897 -25.87 -29.33 -1.74
C TYR A 897 -25.71 -30.68 -1.05
N ALA A 898 -26.37 -31.71 -1.55
CA ALA A 898 -26.32 -33.06 -0.98
C ALA A 898 -24.89 -33.62 -0.98
N THR A 899 -24.12 -33.40 -2.05
CA THR A 899 -22.78 -33.99 -2.24
C THR A 899 -21.61 -33.10 -1.79
N SER A 900 -21.89 -31.86 -1.39
CA SER A 900 -20.88 -30.94 -0.83
C SER A 900 -20.19 -31.56 0.39
N GLU A 901 -18.87 -31.36 0.47
CA GLU A 901 -18.04 -31.93 1.53
C GLU A 901 -18.35 -31.33 2.91
N ARG A 902 -18.84 -30.08 2.95
CA ARG A 902 -19.11 -29.35 4.18
C ARG A 902 -20.58 -29.27 4.59
N GLY A 903 -21.47 -29.95 3.85
CA GLY A 903 -22.93 -29.73 3.94
C GLY A 903 -23.43 -28.69 2.95
N ALA A 904 -24.71 -28.31 3.04
CA ALA A 904 -25.41 -27.51 2.02
C ALA A 904 -24.68 -26.21 1.66
N CYS A 905 -24.03 -26.13 0.49
CA CYS A 905 -23.31 -24.94 0.04
C CYS A 905 -23.33 -24.76 -1.49
N HIS A 906 -23.70 -23.56 -1.93
CA HIS A 906 -23.90 -23.24 -3.35
C HIS A 906 -22.58 -23.01 -4.11
N LEU A 907 -21.50 -22.70 -3.38
CA LEU A 907 -20.23 -22.32 -4.00
C LEU A 907 -19.40 -23.52 -4.50
N ARG A 908 -19.77 -24.76 -4.14
CA ARG A 908 -19.03 -25.96 -4.59
C ARG A 908 -19.33 -26.30 -6.04
N ALA A 909 -20.60 -26.21 -6.44
CA ALA A 909 -21.02 -26.19 -7.82
C ALA A 909 -22.29 -25.34 -7.93
N PHE A 910 -22.22 -24.30 -8.75
CA PHE A 910 -23.30 -23.34 -8.92
C PHE A 910 -23.99 -23.56 -10.26
N THR A 911 -25.06 -24.36 -10.29
CA THR A 911 -25.68 -24.83 -11.55
C THR A 911 -26.87 -24.00 -12.03
N ILE A 912 -27.29 -22.98 -11.27
CA ILE A 912 -28.56 -22.25 -11.51
C ILE A 912 -28.65 -21.66 -12.92
N PHE A 913 -27.55 -21.19 -13.48
CA PHE A 913 -27.52 -20.56 -14.81
C PHE A 913 -27.08 -21.50 -15.94
N SER A 914 -26.65 -22.72 -15.61
CA SER A 914 -26.05 -23.65 -16.57
C SER A 914 -26.83 -24.95 -16.74
N GLU A 915 -27.80 -25.23 -15.88
CA GLU A 915 -28.55 -26.48 -15.93
C GLU A 915 -29.62 -26.48 -17.02
N ASP A 916 -29.76 -27.60 -17.72
CA ASP A 916 -30.95 -27.94 -18.52
C ASP A 916 -32.02 -28.47 -17.55
N PRO A 917 -33.04 -27.68 -17.19
CA PRO A 917 -33.86 -27.94 -16.01
C PRO A 917 -34.48 -29.34 -16.00
N PHE A 918 -34.35 -30.02 -14.86
CA PHE A 918 -34.91 -31.34 -14.56
C PHE A 918 -34.40 -32.51 -15.42
N ARG A 919 -33.30 -32.35 -16.17
CA ARG A 919 -32.61 -33.46 -16.84
C ARG A 919 -31.51 -34.04 -15.96
N LEU A 920 -31.85 -35.10 -15.22
CA LEU A 920 -31.01 -35.69 -14.18
C LEU A 920 -29.58 -36.05 -14.64
N LYS A 921 -29.43 -36.57 -15.87
CA LYS A 921 -28.13 -37.03 -16.39
C LYS A 921 -27.11 -35.89 -16.62
N PRO A 922 -27.42 -34.87 -17.45
CA PRO A 922 -26.58 -33.68 -17.58
C PRO A 922 -26.27 -33.01 -16.23
N MET A 923 -27.28 -32.86 -15.36
CA MET A 923 -27.10 -32.20 -14.07
C MET A 923 -26.03 -32.86 -13.19
N ALA A 924 -26.03 -34.20 -13.09
CA ALA A 924 -25.02 -34.90 -12.30
C ALA A 924 -23.59 -34.70 -12.83
N ARG A 925 -23.44 -34.61 -14.16
CA ARG A 925 -22.17 -34.33 -14.84
C ARG A 925 -21.70 -32.91 -14.55
N ASP A 926 -22.58 -31.93 -14.70
CA ASP A 926 -22.29 -30.50 -14.48
C ASP A 926 -21.89 -30.22 -13.03
N VAL A 927 -22.57 -30.85 -12.06
CA VAL A 927 -22.20 -30.76 -10.63
C VAL A 927 -20.80 -31.31 -10.38
N MET A 928 -20.48 -32.47 -10.95
CA MET A 928 -19.18 -33.09 -10.77
C MET A 928 -18.04 -32.25 -11.38
N ASP A 929 -18.25 -31.74 -12.60
CA ASP A 929 -17.28 -30.91 -13.32
C ASP A 929 -17.10 -29.54 -12.66
N GLY A 930 -18.18 -28.92 -12.19
CA GLY A 930 -18.16 -27.69 -11.40
C GLY A 930 -17.38 -27.84 -10.10
N GLN A 931 -17.61 -28.93 -9.35
CA GLN A 931 -16.88 -29.22 -8.12
C GLN A 931 -15.38 -29.42 -8.35
N ASN A 932 -14.99 -30.13 -9.43
CA ASN A 932 -13.57 -30.30 -9.78
C ASN A 932 -12.92 -28.96 -10.14
N THR A 933 -13.58 -28.18 -10.99
CA THR A 933 -13.08 -26.88 -11.45
C THR A 933 -12.95 -25.90 -10.29
N ASN A 934 -13.95 -25.82 -9.41
CA ASN A 934 -13.92 -24.96 -8.24
C ASN A 934 -12.85 -25.40 -7.22
N ALA A 935 -12.63 -26.71 -7.03
CA ALA A 935 -11.54 -27.18 -6.19
C ALA A 935 -10.16 -26.72 -6.70
N ALA A 936 -9.93 -26.72 -8.01
CA ALA A 936 -8.72 -26.17 -8.61
C ALA A 936 -8.65 -24.63 -8.46
N LYS A 937 -9.73 -23.92 -8.81
CA LYS A 937 -9.82 -22.45 -8.74
C LYS A 937 -9.59 -21.92 -7.32
N TRP A 938 -10.12 -22.59 -6.31
CA TRP A 938 -9.99 -22.16 -4.92
C TRP A 938 -8.67 -22.59 -4.29
N SER A 939 -7.98 -23.57 -4.88
CA SER A 939 -6.56 -23.82 -4.60
C SER A 939 -5.65 -22.70 -5.14
N LEU A 940 -6.14 -21.92 -6.10
CA LEU A 940 -5.52 -20.66 -6.54
C LEU A 940 -5.98 -19.44 -5.75
N CYS A 941 -6.98 -19.60 -4.89
CA CYS A 941 -7.62 -18.50 -4.17
C CYS A 941 -8.13 -17.39 -5.09
N LEU A 942 -8.69 -17.77 -6.25
CA LEU A 942 -9.37 -16.85 -7.16
C LEU A 942 -10.83 -16.62 -6.73
N CYS A 943 -11.31 -15.39 -6.87
CA CYS A 943 -12.69 -15.02 -6.57
C CYS A 943 -13.68 -15.54 -7.63
N ASP A 944 -14.85 -16.00 -7.20
CA ASP A 944 -15.93 -16.44 -8.11
C ASP A 944 -16.51 -15.33 -8.98
N PHE A 945 -16.33 -14.05 -8.60
CA PHE A 945 -16.82 -12.93 -9.41
C PHE A 945 -15.98 -12.63 -10.64
N TRP A 946 -14.85 -13.32 -10.82
CA TRP A 946 -14.28 -13.44 -12.16
C TRP A 946 -15.03 -14.53 -12.91
N GLY A 947 -16.28 -14.25 -13.33
CA GLY A 947 -17.20 -15.24 -13.89
C GLY A 947 -16.69 -15.94 -15.16
N SER A 948 -15.78 -15.31 -15.90
CA SER A 948 -15.15 -15.88 -17.11
C SER A 948 -13.84 -16.62 -16.86
N VAL A 949 -13.37 -16.77 -15.61
CA VAL A 949 -12.12 -17.49 -15.35
C VAL A 949 -12.30 -18.99 -15.55
N ASP A 950 -11.53 -19.57 -16.48
CA ASP A 950 -11.58 -20.99 -16.81
C ASP A 950 -10.23 -21.70 -16.52
N LEU A 951 -10.18 -23.01 -16.76
CA LEU A 951 -8.98 -23.82 -16.57
C LEU A 951 -7.80 -23.32 -17.42
N LYS A 952 -8.08 -22.81 -18.62
CA LYS A 952 -7.05 -22.33 -19.55
C LYS A 952 -6.36 -21.09 -18.99
N ILE A 953 -7.14 -20.09 -18.57
CA ILE A 953 -6.63 -18.86 -17.96
C ILE A 953 -5.81 -19.19 -16.72
N MET A 954 -6.33 -20.06 -15.85
CA MET A 954 -5.63 -20.52 -14.65
C MET A 954 -4.29 -21.19 -14.98
N ALA A 955 -4.26 -22.07 -15.99
CA ALA A 955 -3.05 -22.77 -16.42
C ALA A 955 -2.01 -21.82 -17.04
N GLU A 956 -2.44 -20.85 -17.86
CA GLU A 956 -1.55 -19.87 -18.48
C GLU A 956 -0.93 -18.91 -17.45
N LEU A 957 -1.71 -18.43 -16.48
CA LEU A 957 -1.20 -17.57 -15.40
C LEU A 957 -0.20 -18.32 -14.50
N LEU A 958 -0.48 -19.57 -14.15
CA LEU A 958 0.47 -20.41 -13.41
C LEU A 958 1.72 -20.71 -14.23
N THR A 959 1.58 -20.99 -15.52
CA THR A 959 2.72 -21.28 -16.41
C THR A 959 3.67 -20.07 -16.46
N ALA A 960 3.11 -18.88 -16.69
CA ALA A 960 3.88 -17.64 -16.71
C ALA A 960 4.51 -17.32 -15.34
N GLY A 961 3.77 -17.55 -14.24
CA GLY A 961 4.25 -17.26 -12.89
C GLY A 961 5.33 -18.23 -12.43
N LEU A 962 5.20 -19.53 -12.70
CA LEU A 962 6.13 -20.57 -12.25
C LEU A 962 7.35 -20.72 -13.16
N GLY A 963 7.23 -20.36 -14.45
CA GLY A 963 8.27 -20.61 -15.46
C GLY A 963 8.34 -22.07 -15.93
N ARG A 964 7.27 -22.85 -15.70
CA ARG A 964 7.13 -24.24 -16.17
C ARG A 964 5.71 -24.46 -16.67
N GLN A 965 5.53 -25.35 -17.63
CA GLN A 965 4.19 -25.64 -18.16
C GLN A 965 3.27 -26.22 -17.09
N VAL A 966 2.06 -25.68 -17.02
CA VAL A 966 0.88 -26.25 -16.36
C VAL A 966 -0.20 -26.38 -17.42
N SER A 967 -0.89 -27.52 -17.47
CA SER A 967 -2.00 -27.75 -18.41
C SER A 967 -3.35 -27.75 -17.71
N GLU A 968 -4.42 -27.53 -18.48
CA GLU A 968 -5.81 -27.65 -18.00
C GLU A 968 -6.08 -29.04 -17.38
N LYS A 969 -5.50 -30.08 -17.99
CA LYS A 969 -5.60 -31.46 -17.50
C LYS A 969 -4.96 -31.64 -16.12
N ASP A 970 -3.84 -30.95 -15.86
CA ASP A 970 -3.18 -31.00 -14.56
C ASP A 970 -4.08 -30.37 -13.48
N LEU A 971 -4.69 -29.22 -13.78
CA LEU A 971 -5.61 -28.52 -12.88
C LEU A 971 -6.87 -29.34 -12.60
N LEU A 972 -7.50 -29.91 -13.65
CA LEU A 972 -8.68 -30.75 -13.49
C LEU A 972 -8.37 -31.98 -12.63
N LYS A 973 -7.25 -32.65 -12.88
CA LYS A 973 -6.80 -33.80 -12.08
C LYS A 973 -6.48 -33.42 -10.63
N ALA A 974 -5.94 -32.22 -10.40
CA ALA A 974 -5.74 -31.70 -9.05
C ALA A 974 -7.08 -31.44 -8.33
N GLY A 975 -8.05 -30.81 -9.00
CA GLY A 975 -9.39 -30.60 -8.47
C GLY A 975 -10.09 -31.92 -8.09
N GLU A 976 -10.07 -32.91 -8.98
CA GLU A 976 -10.63 -34.24 -8.71
C GLU A 976 -9.93 -34.93 -7.53
N ARG A 977 -8.60 -34.82 -7.42
CA ARG A 977 -7.82 -35.34 -6.29
C ARG A 977 -8.24 -34.70 -4.97
N ILE A 978 -8.37 -33.37 -4.94
CA ILE A 978 -8.76 -32.63 -3.73
C ILE A 978 -10.15 -33.06 -3.27
N TRP A 979 -11.10 -33.18 -4.21
CA TRP A 979 -12.45 -33.61 -3.89
C TRP A 979 -12.53 -35.04 -3.33
N ASN A 980 -11.72 -35.96 -3.88
CA ASN A 980 -11.64 -37.32 -3.34
C ASN A 980 -10.92 -37.35 -1.97
N LEU A 981 -9.92 -36.49 -1.75
CA LEU A 981 -9.24 -36.37 -0.45
C LEU A 981 -10.21 -35.93 0.65
N THR A 982 -11.04 -34.91 0.40
CA THR A 982 -12.05 -34.46 1.37
C THR A 982 -13.14 -35.52 1.58
N ARG A 983 -13.53 -36.25 0.52
CA ARG A 983 -14.44 -37.41 0.64
C ARG A 983 -13.86 -38.51 1.55
N LEU A 984 -12.58 -38.86 1.38
CA LEU A 984 -11.91 -39.85 2.23
C LEU A 984 -11.89 -39.42 3.70
N PHE A 985 -11.62 -38.14 3.98
CA PHE A 985 -11.69 -37.62 5.33
C PHE A 985 -13.09 -37.80 5.93
N ASN A 986 -14.12 -37.38 5.19
CA ASN A 986 -15.51 -37.48 5.64
C ASN A 986 -15.96 -38.93 5.87
N LEU A 987 -15.58 -39.87 4.98
CA LEU A 987 -15.85 -41.30 5.17
C LEU A 987 -15.24 -41.81 6.48
N ARG A 988 -14.00 -41.42 6.78
CA ARG A 988 -13.32 -41.77 8.04
C ARG A 988 -13.92 -41.09 9.28
N ALA A 989 -14.49 -39.91 9.10
CA ALA A 989 -15.25 -39.20 10.13
C ALA A 989 -16.67 -39.76 10.34
N GLY A 990 -17.10 -40.75 9.54
CA GLY A 990 -18.40 -41.43 9.67
C GLY A 990 -19.47 -41.04 8.66
N PHE A 991 -19.16 -40.16 7.70
CA PHE A 991 -20.12 -39.72 6.68
C PHE A 991 -20.15 -40.69 5.50
N THR A 992 -21.28 -41.38 5.35
CA THR A 992 -21.56 -42.32 4.25
C THR A 992 -22.51 -41.72 3.21
N ALA A 993 -22.83 -42.49 2.15
CA ALA A 993 -23.84 -42.12 1.16
C ALA A 993 -25.24 -41.79 1.71
N ALA A 994 -25.57 -42.20 2.94
CA ALA A 994 -26.81 -41.82 3.62
C ALA A 994 -26.86 -40.33 4.01
N HIS A 995 -25.69 -39.70 4.17
CA HIS A 995 -25.57 -38.29 4.53
C HIS A 995 -25.53 -37.37 3.30
N ASP A 996 -25.39 -37.95 2.10
CA ASP A 996 -25.48 -37.21 0.84
C ASP A 996 -26.96 -37.08 0.43
N THR A 997 -27.71 -36.37 1.25
CA THR A 997 -29.16 -36.15 1.11
C THR A 997 -29.54 -34.73 1.52
N LEU A 998 -30.82 -34.38 1.33
CA LEU A 998 -31.45 -33.14 1.80
C LEU A 998 -32.51 -33.48 2.86
N SER A 999 -32.89 -32.52 3.69
CA SER A 999 -33.93 -32.71 4.70
C SER A 999 -35.33 -32.90 4.10
N GLY A 1000 -36.24 -33.54 4.84
CA GLY A 1000 -37.63 -33.78 4.42
C GLY A 1000 -38.40 -32.51 4.07
N LYS A 1001 -37.99 -31.36 4.62
CA LYS A 1001 -38.54 -30.05 4.24
C LYS A 1001 -38.43 -29.75 2.73
N LEU A 1002 -37.38 -30.28 2.09
CA LEU A 1002 -37.10 -30.08 0.67
C LEU A 1002 -37.52 -31.28 -0.18
N THR A 1003 -37.42 -32.50 0.37
CA THR A 1003 -37.68 -33.73 -0.39
C THR A 1003 -39.12 -34.24 -0.31
N GLU A 1004 -39.92 -33.75 0.64
CA GLU A 1004 -41.30 -34.20 0.85
C GLU A 1004 -42.33 -33.08 0.64
N LYS A 1005 -41.96 -31.81 0.89
CA LYS A 1005 -42.88 -30.67 0.81
C LYS A 1005 -42.74 -29.93 -0.53
N ALA A 1006 -43.86 -29.78 -1.22
CA ALA A 1006 -43.90 -29.04 -2.48
C ALA A 1006 -43.59 -27.55 -2.31
N LEU A 1007 -42.84 -27.01 -3.27
CA LEU A 1007 -42.56 -25.59 -3.40
C LEU A 1007 -43.86 -24.82 -3.63
N LYS A 1008 -44.01 -23.68 -2.95
CA LYS A 1008 -45.18 -22.81 -3.09
C LYS A 1008 -44.79 -21.50 -3.76
N GLY A 1009 -45.63 -21.03 -4.67
CA GLY A 1009 -45.43 -19.79 -5.42
C GLY A 1009 -44.44 -19.92 -6.59
N GLY A 1010 -44.57 -19.02 -7.56
CA GLY A 1010 -43.69 -18.91 -8.71
C GLY A 1010 -43.83 -19.99 -9.79
N PRO A 1011 -42.98 -19.95 -10.82
CA PRO A 1011 -43.05 -20.85 -11.98
C PRO A 1011 -42.88 -22.35 -11.65
N HIS A 1012 -42.31 -22.66 -10.49
CA HIS A 1012 -42.05 -24.02 -10.02
C HIS A 1012 -42.99 -24.48 -8.89
N ALA A 1013 -44.08 -23.76 -8.65
CA ALA A 1013 -45.08 -24.16 -7.67
C ALA A 1013 -45.59 -25.60 -7.89
N GLY A 1014 -45.70 -26.37 -6.81
CA GLY A 1014 -46.11 -27.77 -6.83
C GLY A 1014 -44.96 -28.78 -7.06
N ARG A 1015 -43.77 -28.32 -7.44
CA ARG A 1015 -42.60 -29.22 -7.58
C ARG A 1015 -42.04 -29.66 -6.23
N VAL A 1016 -41.50 -30.87 -6.22
CA VAL A 1016 -40.80 -31.50 -5.10
C VAL A 1016 -39.54 -32.15 -5.65
N LEU A 1017 -38.38 -31.89 -5.06
CA LEU A 1017 -37.17 -32.67 -5.34
C LEU A 1017 -37.27 -34.00 -4.59
N SER A 1018 -37.99 -34.97 -5.17
CA SER A 1018 -38.29 -36.22 -4.47
C SER A 1018 -37.03 -36.98 -4.07
N GLN A 1019 -37.08 -37.74 -2.98
CA GLN A 1019 -35.95 -38.60 -2.59
C GLN A 1019 -35.53 -39.52 -3.74
N LYS A 1020 -36.49 -40.01 -4.53
CA LYS A 1020 -36.23 -40.85 -5.71
C LYS A 1020 -35.36 -40.13 -6.74
N ASP A 1021 -35.72 -38.91 -7.12
CA ASP A 1021 -34.98 -38.14 -8.13
C ASP A 1021 -33.56 -37.81 -7.62
N LEU A 1022 -33.44 -37.48 -6.32
CA LEU A 1022 -32.14 -37.23 -5.69
C LEU A 1022 -31.25 -38.47 -5.68
N GLU A 1023 -31.79 -39.65 -5.32
CA GLU A 1023 -31.05 -40.91 -5.35
C GLU A 1023 -30.62 -41.32 -6.77
N GLU A 1024 -31.46 -41.09 -7.78
CA GLU A 1024 -31.12 -41.36 -9.19
C GLU A 1024 -29.95 -40.48 -9.66
N MET A 1025 -30.00 -39.18 -9.38
CA MET A 1025 -28.89 -38.27 -9.66
C MET A 1025 -27.62 -38.65 -8.89
N LYS A 1026 -27.76 -39.02 -7.62
CA LYS A 1026 -26.63 -39.39 -6.74
C LYS A 1026 -25.94 -40.66 -7.23
N ALA A 1027 -26.68 -41.68 -7.65
CA ALA A 1027 -26.13 -42.91 -8.21
C ALA A 1027 -25.31 -42.63 -9.48
N LEU A 1028 -25.83 -41.76 -10.37
CA LEU A 1028 -25.08 -41.35 -11.54
C LEU A 1028 -23.83 -40.53 -11.19
N TYR A 1029 -23.95 -39.61 -10.25
CA TYR A 1029 -22.82 -38.83 -9.76
C TYR A 1029 -21.71 -39.72 -9.19
N TYR A 1030 -22.03 -40.74 -8.39
CA TYR A 1030 -21.06 -41.71 -7.88
C TYR A 1030 -20.40 -42.50 -9.00
N HIS A 1031 -21.19 -42.97 -9.98
CA HIS A 1031 -20.64 -43.65 -11.14
C HIS A 1031 -19.64 -42.76 -11.90
N LEU A 1032 -20.00 -41.50 -12.17
CA LEU A 1032 -19.14 -40.53 -12.86
C LEU A 1032 -17.88 -40.19 -12.06
N ARG A 1033 -17.97 -40.15 -10.72
CA ARG A 1033 -16.84 -39.96 -9.81
C ARG A 1033 -15.89 -41.16 -9.73
N GLY A 1034 -16.30 -42.33 -10.24
CA GLY A 1034 -15.58 -43.60 -10.04
C GLY A 1034 -15.70 -44.13 -8.61
N TRP A 1035 -16.83 -43.86 -7.95
CA TRP A 1035 -17.18 -44.37 -6.62
C TRP A 1035 -18.05 -45.63 -6.74
N ASP A 1036 -18.20 -46.36 -5.63
CA ASP A 1036 -19.22 -47.40 -5.51
C ASP A 1036 -20.58 -46.84 -5.07
N GLU A 1037 -21.58 -47.71 -4.92
CA GLU A 1037 -22.94 -47.33 -4.52
C GLU A 1037 -23.00 -46.80 -3.08
N GLN A 1038 -21.99 -47.10 -2.26
CA GLN A 1038 -21.83 -46.58 -0.90
C GLN A 1038 -21.12 -45.22 -0.89
N GLY A 1039 -20.78 -44.69 -2.08
CA GLY A 1039 -20.09 -43.41 -2.26
C GLY A 1039 -18.63 -43.47 -1.82
N ILE A 1040 -17.99 -44.64 -1.88
CA ILE A 1040 -16.59 -44.84 -1.56
C ILE A 1040 -15.79 -44.81 -2.87
N PRO A 1041 -14.72 -44.00 -2.99
CA PRO A 1041 -13.85 -44.05 -4.16
C PRO A 1041 -13.25 -45.44 -4.36
N ARG A 1042 -13.38 -45.99 -5.58
CA ARG A 1042 -12.83 -47.32 -5.91
C ARG A 1042 -11.30 -47.31 -5.90
N GLN A 1043 -10.68 -48.46 -5.67
CA GLN A 1043 -9.21 -48.55 -5.58
C GLN A 1043 -8.50 -48.09 -6.86
N GLU A 1044 -9.10 -48.33 -8.04
CA GLU A 1044 -8.56 -47.85 -9.32
C GLU A 1044 -8.52 -46.31 -9.36
N LYS A 1045 -9.60 -45.66 -8.88
CA LYS A 1045 -9.71 -44.20 -8.82
C LYS A 1045 -8.72 -43.61 -7.80
N LEU A 1046 -8.54 -44.26 -6.65
CA LEU A 1046 -7.54 -43.85 -5.66
C LEU A 1046 -6.11 -43.91 -6.22
N LYS A 1047 -5.75 -44.99 -6.93
CA LYS A 1047 -4.46 -45.12 -7.60
C LYS A 1047 -4.27 -44.08 -8.70
N GLU A 1048 -5.29 -43.83 -9.51
CA GLU A 1048 -5.27 -42.83 -10.58
C GLU A 1048 -4.93 -41.43 -10.04
N LEU A 1049 -5.51 -41.08 -8.87
CA LEU A 1049 -5.33 -39.81 -8.20
C LEU A 1049 -4.11 -39.79 -7.27
N GLY A 1050 -3.48 -40.92 -6.97
CA GLY A 1050 -2.35 -41.04 -6.05
C GLY A 1050 -2.74 -40.81 -4.60
N LEU A 1051 -3.87 -41.38 -4.19
CA LEU A 1051 -4.45 -41.35 -2.84
C LEU A 1051 -4.54 -42.77 -2.22
N ASP A 1052 -4.08 -43.80 -2.93
CA ASP A 1052 -4.20 -45.21 -2.54
C ASP A 1052 -3.32 -45.61 -1.35
N ASN A 1053 -2.34 -44.77 -1.00
CA ASN A 1053 -1.48 -44.94 0.16
C ASN A 1053 -1.97 -44.20 1.41
N LEU A 1054 -3.12 -43.51 1.33
CA LEU A 1054 -3.65 -42.67 2.40
C LEU A 1054 -4.71 -43.37 3.23
#